data_AF-A0A4P7RPN2-F1
#
_entry.id   AF-A0A4P7RPN2-F1
#
_cell.length_a   1.000
_cell.length_b   1.000
_cell.length_c   1.000
_cell.angle_alpha   90.00
_cell.angle_beta   90.00
_cell.angle_gamma   90.00
#
_symmetry.space_group_name_H-M   'P 1'
#
loop_
_entity.id
_entity.type
_entity.pdbx_description
1 polymer ?
#
loop_
_entity_poly.entity_id
_entity_poly.type
_entity_poly.pdbx_seq_one_letter_code
_entity_poly.pdbx_strand_id
1 'polypeptide(L)'
;MAALTVFLATPGVAGGIKDVLKDLSAVGLIRPFLWVDGSEADRSPVAATRVEHGREYDTTIEEVVASQRILTLRLSVLVPLTGQSPALSIDIERRVAELLASTSGGARVVRLRLLLGRPGCVPPTNTVLALDGWHNILIAPEDARGPGMGHIALSAEDNGLEIGRHAAPVVAAVSGLWADVEHAPFDDKPVLPGNLLSLTRSFYRRLDTSEVENSLRRQIFEQDGQLPLPREGGAPVTYIDDVQLATHTMARNLWDKHRAVLMGDRVPYAVEQTQIIGFWAALKMFFSFLGAALRNAPAAWYARVVDSVSSSVAGAVHSTVFGENPSAYEVVANGRTTQGRSASWFQVGSATHQLRSSIESMDDDRHHAARADLSDLWQDYSRAAMTLADGGARSAELPPVQIGASRGVLRRASDVVPGPAEQFDRIPGVVAATVEVDSVDATDVIGASQLRSRLSEFDQDASLGIEARRTGSALDEWRSRTGNSFAVAVGTTLARNFDDRHREVKDLLARLRAHADRPAPAESKGHNKLARWIQITSVILVLVIAASAVGIAQAWFDWWIGALVIVGSIVLWIVVLVSVFLRGQRDLFQDLNRRKTAAANEQADEANLRTALRDLDRLSDAYSQYLSWSRALGAFLAEPLGPNTFQRSHEGRIAWGLPKNTAIGYANPHPDQLASTAEYLRQDLFGLGWLSTPWERAMVNAGESLGSDGRDIKADPTLLWRAPGSGSASSLDRWSRDFFRGSFASTGAALMWDKARTNLMGPKSELVQSLTGQIEVLLDGTKTFVPLNDFLAGVADAPGQGRVDHFDRGMVTDLATTQGMTAVKDDVRQRGWAGIGTVSVATQISDGLSVDQLTVGSGDTTVVAAQDWTVPEMPDRHSVAESRPVDAPESYDPPQNREFRF
;
A
#
# COMPACT_ATOMS: atom_id res chain seq x y z
N MET A 1 -15.26 24.58 7.57
CA MET A 1 -16.30 24.28 8.61
C MET A 1 -17.66 24.12 7.94
N ALA A 2 -18.57 23.30 8.46
CA ALA A 2 -19.90 23.13 7.86
C ALA A 2 -20.80 24.35 8.16
N ALA A 3 -20.97 25.22 7.16
CA ALA A 3 -21.85 26.38 7.22
C ALA A 3 -23.05 26.18 6.28
N LEU A 4 -24.25 26.55 6.74
CA LEU A 4 -25.48 26.52 5.94
C LEU A 4 -25.95 27.95 5.68
N THR A 5 -26.28 28.27 4.43
CA THR A 5 -26.86 29.56 4.04
C THR A 5 -28.29 29.36 3.61
N VAL A 6 -29.21 30.12 4.23
CA VAL A 6 -30.64 30.12 3.96
C VAL A 6 -31.04 31.51 3.49
N PHE A 7 -31.60 31.61 2.28
CA PHE A 7 -32.23 32.83 1.79
C PHE A 7 -33.71 32.84 2.10
N LEU A 8 -34.20 33.99 2.53
CA LEU A 8 -35.62 34.26 2.73
C LEU A 8 -35.99 35.49 1.91
N ALA A 9 -36.93 35.34 0.98
CA ALA A 9 -37.28 36.42 0.06
C ALA A 9 -38.75 36.34 -0.39
N THR A 10 -39.34 37.49 -0.70
CA THR A 10 -40.65 37.52 -1.37
C THR A 10 -40.49 37.32 -2.89
N PRO A 11 -41.52 36.77 -3.57
CA PRO A 11 -41.53 36.68 -5.02
C PRO A 11 -41.38 38.05 -5.70
N GLY A 12 -40.73 38.11 -6.85
CA GLY A 12 -40.52 39.34 -7.62
C GLY A 12 -39.05 39.58 -7.92
N VAL A 13 -38.54 40.78 -7.60
CA VAL A 13 -37.15 41.20 -7.89
C VAL A 13 -36.10 40.22 -7.34
N ALA A 14 -36.34 39.63 -6.17
CA ALA A 14 -35.43 38.66 -5.57
C ALA A 14 -35.33 37.34 -6.36
N GLY A 15 -36.32 37.02 -7.21
CA GLY A 15 -36.26 35.85 -8.09
C GLY A 15 -35.08 35.90 -9.06
N GLY A 16 -34.74 37.08 -9.59
CA GLY A 16 -33.57 37.24 -10.46
C GLY A 16 -32.24 36.99 -9.74
N ILE A 17 -32.18 37.20 -8.42
CA ILE A 17 -31.01 36.82 -7.61
C ILE A 17 -30.92 35.28 -7.51
N LYS A 18 -32.04 34.60 -7.24
CA LYS A 18 -32.08 33.13 -7.22
C LYS A 18 -31.61 32.54 -8.55
N ASP A 19 -32.08 33.08 -9.67
CA ASP A 19 -31.72 32.62 -11.02
C ASP A 19 -30.21 32.76 -11.28
N VAL A 20 -29.63 33.93 -10.98
CA VAL A 20 -28.17 34.14 -11.15
C VAL A 20 -27.37 33.25 -10.19
N LEU A 21 -27.78 33.11 -8.93
CA LEU A 21 -27.11 32.19 -8.00
C LEU A 21 -27.19 30.74 -8.48
N LYS A 22 -28.32 30.32 -9.06
CA LYS A 22 -28.46 28.99 -9.66
C LYS A 22 -27.50 28.80 -10.84
N ASP A 23 -27.35 29.80 -11.72
CA ASP A 23 -26.39 29.75 -12.82
C ASP A 23 -24.94 29.69 -12.32
N LEU A 24 -24.58 30.47 -11.30
CA LEU A 24 -23.27 30.41 -10.66
C LEU A 24 -23.05 29.04 -9.99
N SER A 25 -24.10 28.42 -9.45
CA SER A 25 -24.05 27.06 -8.87
C SER A 25 -23.87 26.00 -9.96
N ALA A 26 -24.44 26.17 -11.14
CA ALA A 26 -24.30 25.25 -12.28
C ALA A 26 -22.84 25.14 -12.76
N VAL A 27 -22.06 26.21 -12.59
CA VAL A 27 -20.64 26.30 -12.95
C VAL A 27 -19.72 26.04 -11.75
N GLY A 28 -20.27 25.62 -10.59
CA GLY A 28 -19.45 25.29 -9.42
C GLY A 28 -18.76 26.49 -8.76
N LEU A 29 -19.26 27.71 -8.98
CA LEU A 29 -18.66 28.93 -8.41
C LEU A 29 -19.13 29.20 -6.98
N ILE A 30 -20.32 28.73 -6.62
CA ILE A 30 -20.90 28.88 -5.29
C ILE A 30 -21.30 27.54 -4.68
N ARG A 31 -21.28 27.49 -3.35
CA ARG A 31 -21.70 26.35 -2.54
C ARG A 31 -23.23 26.19 -2.56
N PRO A 32 -23.75 24.99 -2.24
CA PRO A 32 -25.18 24.76 -2.09
C PRO A 32 -25.84 25.71 -1.08
N PHE A 33 -27.07 26.11 -1.35
CA PHE A 33 -27.87 26.98 -0.47
C PHE A 33 -29.34 26.56 -0.43
N LEU A 34 -30.05 27.02 0.61
CA LEU A 34 -31.50 26.87 0.70
C LEU A 34 -32.19 28.18 0.35
N TRP A 35 -33.30 28.08 -0.35
CA TRP A 35 -34.16 29.20 -0.71
C TRP A 35 -35.55 28.99 -0.13
N VAL A 36 -36.05 29.94 0.64
CA VAL A 36 -37.38 29.92 1.26
C VAL A 36 -38.20 31.04 0.65
N ASP A 37 -39.32 30.68 0.06
CA ASP A 37 -40.31 31.66 -0.40
C ASP A 37 -41.04 32.22 0.82
N GLY A 38 -41.08 33.55 0.95
CA GLY A 38 -41.75 34.24 2.05
C GLY A 38 -43.24 33.88 2.19
N SER A 39 -43.90 33.45 1.11
CA SER A 39 -45.29 32.96 1.16
C SER A 39 -45.44 31.58 1.78
N GLU A 40 -44.36 30.79 1.84
CA GLU A 40 -44.33 29.45 2.42
C GLU A 40 -43.64 29.38 3.78
N ALA A 41 -42.99 30.47 4.19
CA ALA A 41 -42.25 30.59 5.45
C ALA A 41 -43.10 30.36 6.71
N ASP A 42 -44.43 30.51 6.62
CA ASP A 42 -45.33 30.30 7.74
C ASP A 42 -45.78 28.83 7.94
N ARG A 43 -45.48 27.95 6.98
CA ARG A 43 -45.82 26.52 7.05
C ARG A 43 -44.92 25.77 8.05
N SER A 44 -45.38 24.61 8.50
CA SER A 44 -44.62 23.71 9.37
C SER A 44 -44.77 22.27 8.84
N PRO A 45 -43.69 21.60 8.40
CA PRO A 45 -42.31 22.10 8.30
C PRO A 45 -42.18 23.26 7.29
N VAL A 46 -41.14 24.09 7.44
CA VAL A 46 -40.90 25.22 6.54
C VAL A 46 -40.36 24.71 5.21
N ALA A 47 -41.15 24.88 4.15
CA ALA A 47 -40.77 24.46 2.80
C ALA A 47 -39.57 25.27 2.30
N ALA A 48 -38.60 24.59 1.68
CA ALA A 48 -37.41 25.21 1.13
C ALA A 48 -37.00 24.51 -0.17
N THR A 49 -36.38 25.26 -1.07
CA THR A 49 -35.72 24.71 -2.26
C THR A 49 -34.22 24.67 -2.03
N ARG A 50 -33.62 23.48 -2.09
CA ARG A 50 -32.15 23.34 -2.13
C ARG A 50 -31.65 23.54 -3.55
N VAL A 51 -30.72 24.46 -3.72
CA VAL A 51 -30.06 24.71 -5.01
C VAL A 51 -28.63 24.18 -4.94
N GLU A 52 -28.30 23.29 -5.88
CA GLU A 52 -26.98 22.66 -5.97
C GLU A 52 -26.70 22.21 -7.40
N HIS A 53 -25.50 22.49 -7.92
CA HIS A 53 -25.10 22.21 -9.31
C HIS A 53 -26.11 22.72 -10.35
N GLY A 54 -26.72 23.89 -10.10
CA GLY A 54 -27.72 24.49 -10.97
C GLY A 54 -29.09 23.79 -10.99
N ARG A 55 -29.30 22.81 -10.11
CA ARG A 55 -30.57 22.08 -9.97
C ARG A 55 -31.28 22.47 -8.68
N GLU A 56 -32.60 22.40 -8.73
CA GLU A 56 -33.50 22.69 -7.62
C GLU A 56 -34.11 21.39 -7.10
N TYR A 57 -34.10 21.24 -5.78
CA TYR A 57 -34.66 20.09 -5.07
C TYR A 57 -35.58 20.59 -3.96
N ASP A 58 -36.81 20.11 -3.93
CA ASP A 58 -37.75 20.42 -2.85
C ASP A 58 -37.31 19.72 -1.56
N THR A 59 -37.29 20.46 -0.46
CA THR A 59 -36.90 19.97 0.86
C THR A 59 -37.56 20.84 1.94
N THR A 60 -37.14 20.66 3.20
CA THR A 60 -37.55 21.49 4.33
C THR A 60 -36.31 21.92 5.12
N ILE A 61 -36.40 23.07 5.80
CA ILE A 61 -35.28 23.56 6.62
C ILE A 61 -34.90 22.52 7.67
N GLU A 62 -35.90 21.95 8.34
CA GLU A 62 -35.75 21.03 9.46
C GLU A 62 -35.05 19.72 9.05
N GLU A 63 -35.37 19.18 7.87
CA GLU A 63 -34.72 17.98 7.33
C GLU A 63 -33.22 18.19 7.05
N VAL A 64 -32.86 19.35 6.47
CA VAL A 64 -31.47 19.66 6.15
C VAL A 64 -30.66 19.91 7.42
N VAL A 65 -31.23 20.62 8.40
CA VAL A 65 -30.57 20.87 9.69
C VAL A 65 -30.42 19.58 10.51
N ALA A 66 -31.39 18.66 10.45
CA ALA A 66 -31.32 17.38 11.17
C ALA A 66 -30.32 16.38 10.55
N SER A 67 -30.10 16.44 9.23
CA SER A 67 -29.25 15.50 8.52
C SER A 67 -27.76 15.88 8.50
N GLN A 68 -27.39 17.08 8.95
CA GLN A 68 -26.03 17.61 8.87
C GLN A 68 -25.58 18.28 10.16
N ARG A 69 -24.30 18.11 10.51
CA ARG A 69 -23.70 18.86 11.63
C ARG A 69 -23.30 20.26 11.17
N ILE A 70 -24.10 21.27 11.50
CA ILE A 70 -23.88 22.67 11.11
C ILE A 70 -23.25 23.43 12.28
N LEU A 71 -22.21 24.23 12.02
CA LEU A 71 -21.54 25.07 13.02
C LEU A 71 -21.98 26.54 12.93
N THR A 72 -22.20 27.03 11.72
CA THR A 72 -22.64 28.39 11.44
C THR A 72 -23.83 28.37 10.49
N LEU A 73 -24.88 29.09 10.84
CA LEU A 73 -26.10 29.22 10.03
C LEU A 73 -26.30 30.68 9.66
N ARG A 74 -26.33 30.97 8.36
CA ARG A 74 -26.53 32.34 7.84
C ARG A 74 -27.94 32.47 7.30
N LEU A 75 -28.76 33.28 7.95
CA LEU A 75 -30.07 33.67 7.43
C LEU A 75 -29.93 35.01 6.69
N SER A 76 -30.12 34.98 5.38
CA SER A 76 -30.03 36.14 4.50
C SER A 76 -31.42 36.51 3.99
N VAL A 77 -31.97 37.59 4.53
CA VAL A 77 -33.26 38.14 4.10
C VAL A 77 -33.02 39.13 2.97
N LEU A 78 -33.65 38.91 1.81
CA LEU A 78 -33.59 39.84 0.68
C LEU A 78 -34.74 40.83 0.78
N VAL A 79 -34.43 42.12 0.92
CA VAL A 79 -35.41 43.20 1.11
C VAL A 79 -35.40 44.10 -0.14
N PRO A 80 -36.34 43.90 -1.09
CA PRO A 80 -36.43 44.76 -2.26
C PRO A 80 -36.93 46.16 -1.87
N LEU A 81 -36.19 47.21 -2.26
CA LEU A 81 -36.61 48.62 -2.10
C LEU A 81 -37.27 49.16 -3.38
N THR A 82 -37.59 48.27 -4.31
CA THR A 82 -38.11 48.58 -5.64
C THR A 82 -39.00 47.45 -6.13
N GLY A 83 -39.85 47.72 -7.12
CA GLY A 83 -40.88 46.78 -7.58
C GLY A 83 -42.19 46.84 -6.78
N GLN A 84 -43.16 46.02 -7.18
CA GLN A 84 -44.54 46.09 -6.69
C GLN A 84 -44.92 45.03 -5.64
N SER A 85 -44.07 44.02 -5.44
CA SER A 85 -44.31 42.99 -4.42
C SER A 85 -44.18 43.60 -3.02
N PRO A 86 -45.07 43.28 -2.08
CA PRO A 86 -44.93 43.74 -0.70
C PRO A 86 -43.65 43.19 -0.07
N ALA A 87 -43.04 43.98 0.82
CA ALA A 87 -41.94 43.52 1.65
C ALA A 87 -42.41 42.43 2.62
N LEU A 88 -41.51 41.53 3.00
CA LEU A 88 -41.78 40.52 4.02
C LEU A 88 -42.08 41.18 5.37
N SER A 89 -42.99 40.61 6.15
CA SER A 89 -43.23 41.10 7.51
C SER A 89 -42.06 40.74 8.43
N ILE A 90 -41.75 41.63 9.38
CA ILE A 90 -40.69 41.40 10.37
C ILE A 90 -40.98 40.18 11.24
N ASP A 91 -42.25 39.87 11.49
CA ASP A 91 -42.65 38.72 12.29
C ASP A 91 -42.24 37.40 11.62
N ILE A 92 -42.35 37.30 10.29
CA ILE A 92 -41.88 36.13 9.54
C ILE A 92 -40.35 36.03 9.61
N GLU A 93 -39.63 37.14 9.42
CA GLU A 93 -38.16 37.16 9.52
C GLU A 93 -37.67 36.67 10.90
N ARG A 94 -38.29 37.18 11.98
CA ARG A 94 -37.96 36.80 13.37
C ARG A 94 -38.30 35.35 13.65
N ARG A 95 -39.49 34.90 13.23
CA ARG A 95 -39.93 33.51 13.39
C ARG A 95 -38.97 32.52 12.73
N VAL A 96 -38.56 32.78 11.49
CA VAL A 96 -37.61 31.91 10.78
C VAL A 96 -36.23 31.93 11.48
N ALA A 97 -35.78 33.09 11.95
CA ALA A 97 -34.53 33.20 12.70
C ALA A 97 -34.55 32.41 14.02
N GLU A 98 -35.66 32.46 14.76
CA GLU A 98 -35.88 31.70 16.01
C GLU A 98 -36.00 30.19 15.75
N LEU A 99 -36.69 29.79 14.68
CA LEU A 99 -36.75 28.40 14.25
C LEU A 99 -35.35 27.85 13.96
N LEU A 100 -34.55 28.57 13.19
CA LEU A 100 -33.17 28.16 12.86
C LEU A 100 -32.27 28.12 14.10
N ALA A 101 -32.45 29.05 15.04
CA ALA A 101 -31.70 29.04 16.31
C ALA A 101 -32.08 27.85 17.21
N SER A 102 -33.37 27.48 17.26
CA SER A 102 -33.87 26.39 18.10
C SER A 102 -33.59 24.99 17.53
N THR A 103 -33.60 24.82 16.20
CA THR A 103 -33.41 23.52 15.54
C THR A 103 -31.95 23.14 15.30
N SER A 104 -31.02 24.10 15.31
CA SER A 104 -29.62 23.89 14.91
C SER A 104 -28.69 23.35 16.00
N GLY A 105 -29.20 23.00 17.19
CA GLY A 105 -28.43 22.28 18.21
C GLY A 105 -27.18 23.01 18.73
N GLY A 106 -27.17 24.34 18.70
CA GLY A 106 -26.06 25.19 19.17
C GLY A 106 -25.22 25.85 18.07
N ALA A 107 -25.66 25.80 16.81
CA ALA A 107 -25.01 26.57 15.74
C ALA A 107 -25.12 28.08 15.97
N ARG A 108 -24.11 28.84 15.56
CA ARG A 108 -24.16 30.31 15.57
C ARG A 108 -25.05 30.81 14.44
N VAL A 109 -26.12 31.53 14.76
CA VAL A 109 -27.00 32.14 13.76
C VAL A 109 -26.55 33.56 13.43
N VAL A 110 -26.12 33.79 12.19
CA VAL A 110 -25.77 35.10 11.64
C VAL A 110 -26.96 35.62 10.84
N ARG A 111 -27.40 36.84 11.18
CA ARG A 111 -28.63 37.45 10.67
C ARG A 111 -28.31 38.61 9.74
N LEU A 112 -28.56 38.43 8.44
CA LEU A 112 -28.24 39.39 7.38
C LEU A 112 -29.54 39.91 6.73
N ARG A 113 -29.73 41.22 6.68
CA ARG A 113 -30.76 41.88 5.87
C ARG A 113 -30.10 42.60 4.71
N LEU A 114 -30.34 42.11 3.49
CA LEU A 114 -29.73 42.61 2.26
C LEU A 114 -30.76 43.46 1.51
N LEU A 115 -30.61 44.78 1.60
CA LEU A 115 -31.48 45.76 0.97
C LEU A 115 -31.07 45.96 -0.50
N LEU A 116 -32.04 45.83 -1.40
CA LEU A 116 -31.85 45.93 -2.84
C LEU A 116 -32.46 47.25 -3.33
N GLY A 117 -31.64 48.32 -3.37
CA GLY A 117 -32.07 49.66 -3.75
C GLY A 117 -31.33 50.22 -4.97
N ARG A 118 -31.95 51.19 -5.63
CA ARG A 118 -31.40 51.97 -6.74
C ARG A 118 -31.71 53.46 -6.55
N PRO A 119 -30.86 54.39 -7.03
CA PRO A 119 -31.13 55.82 -6.94
C PRO A 119 -32.53 56.17 -7.46
N GLY A 120 -33.32 56.84 -6.62
CA GLY A 120 -34.69 57.25 -6.97
C GLY A 120 -35.77 56.17 -6.84
N CYS A 121 -35.45 55.00 -6.26
CA CYS A 121 -36.47 53.97 -6.00
C CYS A 121 -37.48 54.42 -4.93
N VAL A 122 -38.70 53.88 -5.03
CA VAL A 122 -39.77 54.04 -4.03
C VAL A 122 -39.98 52.67 -3.39
N PRO A 123 -39.77 52.52 -2.08
CA PRO A 123 -39.86 51.24 -1.41
C PRO A 123 -41.33 50.80 -1.37
N PRO A 124 -41.61 49.49 -1.45
CA PRO A 124 -42.96 48.96 -1.24
C PRO A 124 -43.54 49.41 0.11
N THR A 125 -44.87 49.48 0.20
CA THR A 125 -45.55 49.90 1.43
C THR A 125 -45.12 49.06 2.63
N ASN A 126 -44.95 49.69 3.80
CA ASN A 126 -44.52 49.06 5.05
C ASN A 126 -43.10 48.42 5.03
N THR A 127 -42.24 48.80 4.09
CA THR A 127 -40.84 48.35 4.08
C THR A 127 -40.08 48.95 5.27
N VAL A 128 -39.46 48.09 6.07
CA VAL A 128 -38.56 48.49 7.16
C VAL A 128 -37.11 48.44 6.68
N LEU A 129 -36.42 49.58 6.80
CA LEU A 129 -35.07 49.77 6.24
C LEU A 129 -33.95 49.33 7.18
N ALA A 130 -34.19 49.31 8.49
CA ALA A 130 -33.21 48.81 9.45
C ALA A 130 -33.93 48.15 10.62
N LEU A 131 -33.39 47.00 11.05
CA LEU A 131 -33.89 46.22 12.17
C LEU A 131 -32.75 45.99 13.17
N ASP A 132 -33.01 46.31 14.44
CA ASP A 132 -32.04 46.05 15.51
C ASP A 132 -31.77 44.56 15.70
N GLY A 133 -30.52 44.21 16.03
CA GLY A 133 -30.07 42.82 16.14
C GLY A 133 -29.81 42.10 14.80
N TRP A 134 -29.81 42.83 13.68
CA TRP A 134 -29.48 42.32 12.34
C TRP A 134 -28.37 43.14 11.67
N HIS A 135 -27.56 42.51 10.82
CA HIS A 135 -26.71 43.25 9.91
C HIS A 135 -27.57 43.83 8.77
N ASN A 136 -27.91 45.11 8.87
CA ASN A 136 -28.62 45.83 7.82
C ASN A 136 -27.61 46.31 6.75
N ILE A 137 -27.73 45.78 5.55
CA ILE A 137 -26.73 45.92 4.49
C ILE A 137 -27.43 46.42 3.23
N LEU A 138 -27.13 47.65 2.82
CA LEU A 138 -27.57 48.20 1.54
C LEU A 138 -26.54 47.86 0.47
N ILE A 139 -26.95 47.06 -0.53
CA ILE A 139 -26.08 46.75 -1.67
C ILE A 139 -25.88 48.01 -2.48
N ALA A 140 -24.63 48.47 -2.62
CA ALA A 140 -24.32 49.69 -3.31
C ALA A 140 -24.80 49.62 -4.78
N PRO A 141 -25.52 50.63 -5.29
CA PRO A 141 -26.09 50.60 -6.63
C PRO A 141 -25.06 51.04 -7.69
N GLU A 142 -23.90 50.42 -7.68
CA GLU A 142 -22.80 50.76 -8.57
C GLU A 142 -22.10 49.50 -9.08
N ASP A 143 -21.45 49.62 -10.25
CA ASP A 143 -20.61 48.56 -10.79
C ASP A 143 -19.21 49.08 -11.13
N ALA A 144 -18.18 48.38 -10.67
CA ALA A 144 -16.79 48.76 -10.81
C ALA A 144 -15.91 47.53 -10.99
N ARG A 145 -14.79 47.68 -11.71
CA ARG A 145 -13.85 46.57 -11.96
C ARG A 145 -13.03 46.20 -10.72
N GLY A 146 -12.87 47.08 -9.75
CA GLY A 146 -12.09 46.75 -8.56
C GLY A 146 -12.04 47.89 -7.55
N PRO A 147 -11.51 47.64 -6.35
CA PRO A 147 -11.30 48.66 -5.33
C PRO A 147 -10.53 49.86 -5.88
N GLY A 148 -11.01 51.08 -5.62
CA GLY A 148 -10.38 52.31 -6.08
C GLY A 148 -10.39 52.52 -7.60
N MET A 149 -11.13 51.74 -8.37
CA MET A 149 -11.33 52.00 -9.80
C MET A 149 -12.58 52.85 -10.05
N GLY A 150 -12.71 53.41 -11.25
CA GLY A 150 -13.93 54.12 -11.63
C GLY A 150 -15.16 53.20 -11.60
N HIS A 151 -16.28 53.72 -11.10
CA HIS A 151 -17.55 53.03 -11.01
C HIS A 151 -18.60 53.65 -11.94
N ILE A 152 -19.66 52.90 -12.22
CA ILE A 152 -20.86 53.36 -12.93
C ILE A 152 -22.04 53.20 -11.99
N ALA A 153 -22.81 54.28 -11.80
CA ALA A 153 -24.07 54.22 -11.07
C ALA A 153 -25.13 53.45 -11.88
N LEU A 154 -25.85 52.56 -11.20
CA LEU A 154 -26.87 51.71 -11.81
C LEU A 154 -28.22 52.44 -11.79
N SER A 155 -28.95 52.37 -12.91
CA SER A 155 -30.24 53.05 -13.11
C SER A 155 -31.35 52.51 -12.18
N ALA A 156 -32.43 53.28 -12.04
CA ALA A 156 -33.61 52.98 -11.24
C ALA A 156 -34.52 51.88 -11.85
N GLU A 157 -33.95 50.89 -12.55
CA GLU A 157 -34.71 49.85 -13.22
C GLU A 157 -35.24 48.78 -12.25
N ASP A 158 -36.49 48.36 -12.45
CA ASP A 158 -37.18 47.33 -11.65
C ASP A 158 -37.08 45.92 -12.27
N ASN A 159 -36.26 45.75 -13.31
CA ASN A 159 -36.07 44.45 -13.94
C ASN A 159 -35.31 43.51 -12.98
N GLY A 160 -36.00 42.49 -12.47
CA GLY A 160 -35.43 41.51 -11.56
C GLY A 160 -34.17 40.83 -12.10
N LEU A 161 -34.05 40.62 -13.41
CA LEU A 161 -32.86 40.03 -14.03
C LEU A 161 -31.64 40.96 -13.94
N GLU A 162 -31.80 42.25 -14.22
CA GLU A 162 -30.71 43.24 -14.13
C GLU A 162 -30.31 43.50 -12.67
N ILE A 163 -31.28 43.53 -11.76
CA ILE A 163 -30.97 43.62 -10.32
C ILE A 163 -30.22 42.35 -9.88
N GLY A 164 -30.71 41.17 -10.24
CA GLY A 164 -30.07 39.88 -9.98
C GLY A 164 -28.63 39.83 -10.49
N ARG A 165 -28.41 40.26 -11.73
CA ARG A 165 -27.10 40.30 -12.39
C ARG A 165 -26.03 41.01 -11.55
N HIS A 166 -26.36 42.18 -11.00
CA HIS A 166 -25.42 43.00 -10.23
C HIS A 166 -25.39 42.68 -8.74
N ALA A 167 -26.54 42.32 -8.16
CA ALA A 167 -26.67 42.08 -6.72
C ALA A 167 -26.23 40.67 -6.32
N ALA A 168 -26.51 39.63 -7.12
CA ALA A 168 -26.25 38.24 -6.75
C ALA A 168 -24.78 37.95 -6.41
N PRO A 169 -23.77 38.48 -7.14
CA PRO A 169 -22.38 38.28 -6.75
C PRO A 169 -22.00 38.94 -5.41
N VAL A 170 -22.60 40.09 -5.09
CA VAL A 170 -22.40 40.78 -3.80
C VAL A 170 -23.09 40.00 -2.69
N VAL A 171 -24.32 39.53 -2.93
CA VAL A 171 -25.05 38.64 -2.03
C VAL A 171 -24.22 37.39 -1.73
N ALA A 172 -23.68 36.72 -2.76
CA ALA A 172 -22.85 35.54 -2.61
C ALA A 172 -21.58 35.79 -1.78
N ALA A 173 -20.97 36.97 -1.91
CA ALA A 173 -19.81 37.35 -1.09
C ALA A 173 -20.18 37.60 0.36
N VAL A 174 -21.26 38.35 0.60
CA VAL A 174 -21.72 38.74 1.94
C VAL A 174 -22.24 37.54 2.73
N SER A 175 -22.94 36.62 2.07
CA SER A 175 -23.46 35.39 2.68
C SER A 175 -22.43 34.24 2.70
N GLY A 176 -21.22 34.47 2.16
CA GLY A 176 -20.11 33.51 2.13
C GLY A 176 -20.39 32.23 1.35
N LEU A 177 -20.98 32.38 0.17
CA LEU A 177 -21.31 31.29 -0.75
C LEU A 177 -20.21 30.95 -1.74
N TRP A 178 -19.26 31.84 -2.03
CA TRP A 178 -18.20 31.53 -2.98
C TRP A 178 -17.47 30.22 -2.61
N ALA A 179 -17.30 29.36 -3.61
CA ALA A 179 -16.51 28.14 -3.52
C ALA A 179 -15.01 28.50 -3.49
N ASP A 180 -14.20 27.58 -2.97
CA ASP A 180 -12.71 27.67 -2.95
C ASP A 180 -12.12 28.85 -2.16
N VAL A 181 -12.95 29.63 -1.47
CA VAL A 181 -12.55 30.75 -0.62
C VAL A 181 -13.49 30.86 0.60
N GLU A 182 -12.92 30.98 1.80
CA GLU A 182 -13.67 31.21 3.03
C GLU A 182 -13.84 32.72 3.28
N HIS A 183 -14.72 33.35 2.51
CA HIS A 183 -15.01 34.78 2.61
C HIS A 183 -16.41 35.02 3.18
N ALA A 184 -16.53 35.42 4.45
CA ALA A 184 -17.80 35.73 5.09
C ALA A 184 -17.63 36.94 6.04
N PRO A 185 -17.69 38.18 5.51
CA PRO A 185 -17.22 39.38 6.21
C PRO A 185 -18.04 39.75 7.46
N PHE A 186 -19.26 39.21 7.60
CA PHE A 186 -20.16 39.49 8.72
C PHE A 186 -20.25 38.37 9.74
N ASP A 187 -19.59 37.22 9.52
CA ASP A 187 -19.68 36.09 10.45
C ASP A 187 -19.13 36.47 11.83
N ASP A 188 -18.04 37.25 11.90
CA ASP A 188 -17.39 37.65 13.15
C ASP A 188 -17.53 39.15 13.48
N LYS A 189 -18.21 39.91 12.63
CA LYS A 189 -18.42 41.34 12.83
C LYS A 189 -19.54 41.57 13.85
N PRO A 190 -19.41 42.49 14.82
CA PRO A 190 -20.53 42.88 15.66
C PRO A 190 -21.64 43.54 14.84
N VAL A 191 -22.89 43.30 15.22
CA VAL A 191 -24.04 44.02 14.66
C VAL A 191 -23.94 45.50 15.09
N LEU A 192 -24.21 46.42 14.16
CA LEU A 192 -24.25 47.85 14.48
C LEU A 192 -25.42 48.13 15.44
N PRO A 193 -25.24 48.92 16.51
CA PRO A 193 -26.30 49.19 17.45
C PRO A 193 -27.39 50.07 16.82
N GLY A 194 -28.66 49.75 17.12
CA GLY A 194 -29.81 50.54 16.68
C GLY A 194 -30.17 50.33 15.21
N ASN A 195 -30.92 51.28 14.65
CA ASN A 195 -31.48 51.20 13.29
C ASN A 195 -30.50 51.74 12.24
N LEU A 196 -29.23 51.31 12.31
CA LEU A 196 -28.18 51.70 11.37
C LEU A 196 -28.01 50.62 10.28
N LEU A 197 -27.63 51.07 9.09
CA LEU A 197 -27.28 50.21 7.94
C LEU A 197 -25.92 50.59 7.37
N SER A 198 -25.31 49.70 6.61
CA SER A 198 -24.03 49.96 5.94
C SER A 198 -24.15 49.73 4.44
N LEU A 199 -23.50 50.59 3.65
CA LEU A 199 -23.30 50.35 2.22
C LEU A 199 -22.26 49.26 2.04
N THR A 200 -22.54 48.31 1.15
CA THR A 200 -21.62 47.21 0.87
C THR A 200 -21.52 46.96 -0.63
N ARG A 201 -20.28 46.78 -1.10
CA ARG A 201 -19.97 46.29 -2.44
C ARG A 201 -18.93 45.18 -2.35
N SER A 202 -18.93 44.28 -3.33
CA SER A 202 -17.97 43.19 -3.37
C SER A 202 -17.43 42.96 -4.77
N PHE A 203 -16.21 42.46 -4.84
CA PHE A 203 -15.50 42.12 -6.06
C PHE A 203 -15.05 40.67 -5.99
N TYR A 204 -15.27 39.91 -7.08
CA TYR A 204 -14.92 38.50 -7.17
C TYR A 204 -14.02 38.24 -8.39
N ARG A 205 -12.89 37.57 -8.18
CA ARG A 205 -11.98 37.15 -9.23
C ARG A 205 -11.67 35.67 -9.08
N ARG A 206 -11.96 34.86 -10.10
CA ARG A 206 -11.54 33.45 -10.16
C ARG A 206 -10.68 33.22 -11.39
N LEU A 207 -9.48 32.72 -11.17
CA LEU A 207 -8.63 32.21 -12.23
C LEU A 207 -8.80 30.70 -12.30
N ASP A 208 -9.37 30.22 -13.40
CA ASP A 208 -9.50 28.81 -13.72
C ASP A 208 -8.25 28.31 -14.44
N THR A 209 -7.59 27.32 -13.84
CA THR A 209 -6.36 26.68 -14.34
C THR A 209 -6.59 25.22 -14.74
N SER A 210 -7.83 24.74 -14.76
CA SER A 210 -8.16 23.33 -14.96
C SER A 210 -7.61 22.78 -16.28
N GLU A 211 -7.66 23.56 -17.36
CA GLU A 211 -7.13 23.15 -18.67
C GLU A 211 -5.60 23.05 -18.68
N VAL A 212 -4.93 23.99 -18.01
CA VAL A 212 -3.47 24.01 -17.85
C VAL A 212 -3.02 22.84 -16.99
N GLU A 213 -3.66 22.62 -15.85
CA GLU A 213 -3.36 21.51 -14.94
C GLU A 213 -3.56 20.15 -15.62
N ASN A 214 -4.65 20.00 -16.39
CA ASN A 214 -4.89 18.76 -17.13
C ASN A 214 -3.83 18.54 -18.23
N SER A 215 -3.39 19.60 -18.89
CA SER A 215 -2.33 19.51 -19.90
C SER A 215 -0.97 19.19 -19.27
N LEU A 216 -0.66 19.78 -18.11
CA LEU A 216 0.51 19.42 -17.31
C LEU A 216 0.46 17.96 -16.86
N ARG A 217 -0.64 17.52 -16.27
CA ARG A 217 -0.83 16.11 -15.85
C ARG A 217 -0.57 15.15 -17.00
N ARG A 218 -1.10 15.43 -18.19
CA ARG A 218 -0.85 14.62 -19.38
C ARG A 218 0.65 14.59 -19.71
N GLN A 219 1.29 15.75 -19.87
CA GLN A 219 2.71 15.80 -20.24
C GLN A 219 3.65 15.21 -19.17
N ILE A 220 3.30 15.27 -17.88
CA ILE A 220 4.10 14.73 -16.78
C ILE A 220 3.96 13.20 -16.67
N PHE A 221 2.75 12.67 -16.88
CA PHE A 221 2.42 11.27 -16.60
C PHE A 221 2.26 10.39 -17.86
N GLU A 222 2.33 10.95 -19.06
CA GLU A 222 2.35 10.17 -20.29
C GLU A 222 3.61 9.30 -20.34
N GLN A 223 3.41 7.98 -20.33
CA GLN A 223 4.46 6.98 -20.36
C GLN A 223 4.29 6.17 -21.65
N ASP A 224 5.22 6.35 -22.61
CA ASP A 224 5.27 5.58 -23.87
C ASP A 224 5.77 4.13 -23.63
N GLY A 225 5.26 3.46 -22.60
CA GLY A 225 5.68 2.12 -22.17
C GLY A 225 7.12 2.03 -21.64
N GLN A 226 7.74 3.17 -21.29
CA GLN A 226 9.08 3.25 -20.71
C GLN A 226 9.04 3.91 -19.34
N LEU A 227 9.87 3.41 -18.42
CA LEU A 227 10.02 4.02 -17.10
C LEU A 227 10.76 5.37 -17.25
N PRO A 228 10.29 6.44 -16.57
CA PRO A 228 10.92 7.74 -16.62
C PRO A 228 12.35 7.67 -16.08
N LEU A 229 13.30 8.26 -16.81
CA LEU A 229 14.70 8.32 -16.38
C LEU A 229 14.82 9.22 -15.14
N PRO A 230 15.24 8.67 -13.98
CA PRO A 230 15.39 9.47 -12.79
C PRO A 230 16.47 10.53 -12.95
N ARG A 231 16.33 11.67 -12.27
CA ARG A 231 17.39 12.69 -12.19
C ARG A 231 17.70 13.03 -10.74
N GLU A 232 18.98 13.15 -10.44
CA GLU A 232 19.50 13.63 -9.16
C GLU A 232 20.39 14.84 -9.44
N GLY A 233 20.35 15.85 -8.58
CA GLY A 233 21.20 17.04 -8.70
C GLY A 233 22.68 16.71 -8.56
N GLY A 234 23.31 16.29 -9.67
CA GLY A 234 24.75 16.04 -9.78
C GLY A 234 25.16 14.64 -10.24
N ALA A 235 24.30 13.62 -10.16
CA ALA A 235 24.63 12.26 -10.57
C ALA A 235 23.96 11.89 -11.91
N PRO A 236 24.73 11.55 -12.96
CA PRO A 236 24.15 11.05 -14.20
C PRO A 236 23.49 9.68 -13.96
N VAL A 237 22.24 9.54 -14.43
CA VAL A 237 21.52 8.28 -14.50
C VAL A 237 21.36 7.91 -15.97
N THR A 238 21.61 6.66 -16.33
CA THR A 238 21.52 6.16 -17.70
C THR A 238 20.75 4.85 -17.74
N TYR A 239 20.20 4.51 -18.91
CA TYR A 239 19.64 3.19 -19.13
C TYR A 239 20.74 2.14 -19.24
N ILE A 240 20.48 0.96 -18.70
CA ILE A 240 21.34 -0.23 -18.82
C ILE A 240 21.13 -0.86 -20.20
N ASP A 241 22.22 -1.11 -20.93
CA ASP A 241 22.17 -1.82 -22.22
C ASP A 241 22.17 -3.35 -22.03
N ASP A 242 23.06 -3.88 -21.17
CA ASP A 242 23.11 -5.32 -20.85
C ASP A 242 22.13 -5.66 -19.71
N VAL A 243 20.86 -5.80 -20.09
CA VAL A 243 19.76 -6.17 -19.19
C VAL A 243 20.07 -7.49 -18.47
N GLN A 244 20.55 -8.49 -19.21
CA GLN A 244 20.79 -9.83 -18.67
C GLN A 244 21.85 -9.82 -17.55
N LEU A 245 22.99 -9.15 -17.77
CA LEU A 245 24.03 -9.08 -16.75
C LEU A 245 23.52 -8.39 -15.47
N ALA A 246 22.80 -7.28 -15.62
CA ALA A 246 22.26 -6.52 -14.48
C ALA A 246 21.24 -7.35 -13.68
N THR A 247 20.27 -7.97 -14.35
CA THR A 247 19.20 -8.74 -13.71
C THR A 247 19.73 -10.00 -13.04
N HIS A 248 20.63 -10.75 -13.69
CA HIS A 248 21.25 -11.94 -13.10
C HIS A 248 22.17 -11.62 -11.92
N THR A 249 22.92 -10.51 -11.99
CA THR A 249 23.77 -10.09 -10.87
C THR A 249 22.93 -9.73 -9.65
N MET A 250 21.87 -8.94 -9.85
CA MET A 250 20.96 -8.58 -8.75
C MET A 250 20.26 -9.82 -8.17
N ALA A 251 19.80 -10.75 -9.02
CA ALA A 251 19.16 -11.99 -8.57
C ALA A 251 20.13 -12.88 -7.77
N ARG A 252 21.40 -12.94 -8.17
CA ARG A 252 22.45 -13.67 -7.43
C ARG A 252 22.71 -13.03 -6.07
N ASN A 253 22.84 -11.71 -6.01
CA ASN A 253 23.06 -11.01 -4.74
C ASN A 253 21.88 -11.22 -3.77
N LEU A 254 20.64 -11.20 -4.28
CA LEU A 254 19.46 -11.51 -3.48
C LEU A 254 19.50 -12.95 -2.93
N TRP A 255 19.87 -13.91 -3.77
CA TRP A 255 20.01 -15.31 -3.36
C TRP A 255 21.09 -15.48 -2.30
N ASP A 256 22.29 -14.94 -2.53
CA ASP A 256 23.42 -15.09 -1.61
C ASP A 256 23.11 -14.49 -0.23
N LYS A 257 22.37 -13.37 -0.19
CA LYS A 257 21.90 -12.74 1.05
C LYS A 257 20.94 -13.64 1.85
N HIS A 258 19.96 -14.26 1.18
CA HIS A 258 18.86 -14.98 1.85
C HIS A 258 19.00 -16.50 1.84
N ARG A 259 20.09 -17.02 1.26
CA ARG A 259 20.37 -18.46 1.10
C ARG A 259 20.19 -19.25 2.39
N ALA A 260 20.69 -18.71 3.51
CA ALA A 260 20.69 -19.38 4.81
C ALA A 260 19.29 -19.59 5.39
N VAL A 261 18.30 -18.77 4.99
CA VAL A 261 16.89 -18.93 5.43
C VAL A 261 16.23 -20.07 4.66
N LEU A 262 16.60 -20.25 3.40
CA LEU A 262 15.99 -21.23 2.48
C LEU A 262 16.62 -22.62 2.57
N MET A 263 17.91 -22.73 2.95
CA MET A 263 18.63 -24.00 2.97
C MET A 263 19.39 -24.22 4.28
N GLY A 264 19.20 -25.39 4.89
CA GLY A 264 19.96 -25.85 6.04
C GLY A 264 21.27 -26.56 5.69
N ASP A 265 22.20 -26.58 6.64
CA ASP A 265 23.46 -27.32 6.51
C ASP A 265 23.24 -28.84 6.59
N ARG A 266 24.05 -29.59 5.83
CA ARG A 266 24.03 -31.07 5.83
C ARG A 266 25.02 -31.64 6.83
N VAL A 267 24.67 -32.76 7.44
CA VAL A 267 25.56 -33.54 8.30
C VAL A 267 26.63 -34.21 7.42
N PRO A 268 27.92 -34.02 7.71
CA PRO A 268 28.99 -34.63 6.94
C PRO A 268 29.04 -36.15 7.14
N TYR A 269 29.31 -36.90 6.08
CA TYR A 269 29.48 -38.35 6.14
C TYR A 269 30.74 -38.75 6.91
N ALA A 270 30.69 -39.89 7.59
CA ALA A 270 31.83 -40.41 8.33
C ALA A 270 32.93 -40.85 7.35
N VAL A 271 34.10 -40.22 7.43
CA VAL A 271 35.28 -40.61 6.65
C VAL A 271 35.85 -41.91 7.25
N GLU A 272 36.15 -42.89 6.40
CA GLU A 272 36.73 -44.19 6.81
C GLU A 272 38.12 -43.97 7.40
N GLN A 273 38.21 -43.70 8.70
CA GLN A 273 39.49 -43.57 9.39
C GLN A 273 40.12 -44.96 9.50
N THR A 274 41.07 -45.27 8.61
CA THR A 274 41.90 -46.46 8.72
C THR A 274 42.85 -46.27 9.92
N GLN A 275 42.40 -46.65 11.12
CA GLN A 275 43.30 -46.65 12.28
C GLN A 275 44.40 -47.69 12.07
N ILE A 276 45.61 -47.23 11.80
CA ILE A 276 46.81 -48.07 11.77
C ILE A 276 47.18 -48.36 13.23
N ILE A 277 46.76 -49.51 13.75
CA ILE A 277 47.14 -49.95 15.10
C ILE A 277 48.65 -50.25 15.08
N GLY A 278 49.40 -49.57 15.94
CA GLY A 278 50.83 -49.85 16.16
C GLY A 278 51.04 -51.21 16.86
N PHE A 279 52.12 -51.90 16.49
CA PHE A 279 52.50 -53.24 16.98
C PHE A 279 52.37 -53.42 18.52
N TRP A 280 52.73 -52.41 19.30
CA TRP A 280 52.66 -52.43 20.75
C TRP A 280 51.23 -52.40 21.34
N ALA A 281 50.30 -51.73 20.67
CA ALA A 281 48.89 -51.70 21.09
C ALA A 281 48.21 -53.05 20.85
N ALA A 282 48.55 -53.74 19.74
CA ALA A 282 48.11 -55.10 19.46
C ALA A 282 48.66 -56.11 20.50
N LEU A 283 49.93 -55.94 20.92
CA LEU A 283 50.54 -56.81 21.94
C LEU A 283 49.87 -56.67 23.32
N LYS A 284 49.53 -55.44 23.74
CA LYS A 284 48.78 -55.19 24.99
C LYS A 284 47.39 -55.82 24.97
N MET A 285 46.68 -55.67 23.85
CA MET A 285 45.36 -56.31 23.66
C MET A 285 45.47 -57.84 23.68
N PHE A 286 46.52 -58.43 23.11
CA PHE A 286 46.76 -59.87 23.15
C PHE A 286 46.99 -60.41 24.57
N PHE A 287 47.82 -59.76 25.39
CA PHE A 287 48.03 -60.19 26.78
C PHE A 287 46.79 -59.98 27.67
N SER A 288 46.02 -58.92 27.42
CA SER A 288 44.69 -58.74 28.04
C SER A 288 43.75 -59.88 27.66
N PHE A 289 43.76 -60.29 26.40
CA PHE A 289 42.97 -61.41 25.90
C PHE A 289 43.39 -62.75 26.49
N LEU A 290 44.70 -63.01 26.60
CA LEU A 290 45.25 -64.24 27.19
C LEU A 290 44.94 -64.33 28.68
N GLY A 291 45.03 -63.21 29.41
CA GLY A 291 44.62 -63.12 30.82
C GLY A 291 43.12 -63.30 31.04
N ALA A 292 42.28 -62.87 30.10
CA ALA A 292 40.82 -63.06 30.14
C ALA A 292 40.39 -64.49 29.76
N ALA A 293 41.04 -65.09 28.75
CA ALA A 293 40.73 -66.43 28.25
C ALA A 293 41.18 -67.56 29.20
N LEU A 294 42.24 -67.35 29.99
CA LEU A 294 42.67 -68.29 31.03
C LEU A 294 41.76 -68.31 32.27
N ARG A 295 40.89 -67.29 32.44
CA ARG A 295 40.06 -67.13 33.64
C ARG A 295 38.58 -67.50 33.46
N ASN A 296 38.06 -67.64 32.22
CA ASN A 296 36.81 -68.36 31.91
C ASN A 296 36.50 -68.43 30.39
N ALA A 297 35.64 -69.39 30.02
CA ALA A 297 35.28 -69.87 28.68
C ALA A 297 35.14 -68.82 27.52
N PRO A 298 35.52 -69.19 26.27
CA PRO A 298 35.66 -68.27 25.12
C PRO A 298 34.35 -67.71 24.54
N ALA A 299 33.17 -68.17 24.99
CA ALA A 299 31.89 -67.64 24.52
C ALA A 299 31.52 -66.26 25.14
N ALA A 300 32.02 -65.95 26.34
CA ALA A 300 31.56 -64.78 27.11
C ALA A 300 32.19 -63.44 26.67
N TRP A 301 33.36 -63.46 26.03
CA TRP A 301 34.01 -62.25 25.52
C TRP A 301 33.38 -61.79 24.19
N TYR A 302 33.04 -62.73 23.30
CA TYR A 302 32.35 -62.43 22.04
C TYR A 302 30.93 -61.91 22.32
N ALA A 303 30.21 -62.49 23.29
CA ALA A 303 28.93 -61.96 23.77
C ALA A 303 29.06 -60.54 24.34
N ARG A 304 30.11 -60.20 25.09
CA ARG A 304 30.30 -58.83 25.62
C ARG A 304 30.69 -57.76 24.60
N VAL A 305 31.27 -58.15 23.46
CA VAL A 305 31.60 -57.22 22.36
C VAL A 305 30.46 -57.16 21.34
N VAL A 306 29.60 -58.18 21.28
CA VAL A 306 28.41 -58.23 20.42
C VAL A 306 27.15 -57.68 21.12
N ASP A 307 27.06 -57.71 22.45
CA ASP A 307 25.91 -57.16 23.23
C ASP A 307 26.06 -55.69 23.66
N SER A 308 27.06 -54.94 23.16
CA SER A 308 27.16 -53.48 23.38
C SER A 308 26.74 -52.63 22.18
N VAL A 309 26.08 -53.22 21.19
CA VAL A 309 25.24 -52.47 20.25
C VAL A 309 23.80 -52.77 20.62
N SER A 310 23.30 -51.94 21.53
CA SER A 310 21.88 -51.86 21.86
C SER A 310 21.05 -51.87 20.58
N SER A 311 20.20 -52.89 20.49
CA SER A 311 19.08 -52.99 19.57
C SER A 311 18.02 -51.93 19.87
N SER A 312 18.36 -50.66 19.63
CA SER A 312 17.41 -49.58 19.42
C SER A 312 17.69 -48.95 18.06
N VAL A 313 17.54 -49.75 17.00
CA VAL A 313 17.35 -49.16 15.67
C VAL A 313 15.95 -48.58 15.70
N ALA A 314 15.87 -47.25 15.80
CA ALA A 314 14.64 -46.52 15.65
C ALA A 314 14.16 -46.70 14.20
N GLY A 315 13.34 -47.73 13.96
CA GLY A 315 12.58 -47.92 12.72
C GLY A 315 11.46 -46.90 12.54
N ALA A 316 11.70 -45.62 12.87
CA ALA A 316 10.68 -44.57 12.92
C ALA A 316 10.36 -44.00 11.53
N VAL A 317 11.35 -43.91 10.64
CA VAL A 317 11.14 -43.39 9.26
C VAL A 317 10.52 -44.47 8.36
N HIS A 318 10.78 -45.75 8.64
CA HIS A 318 10.43 -46.86 7.75
C HIS A 318 8.94 -47.24 7.75
N SER A 319 8.33 -47.43 8.92
CA SER A 319 6.89 -47.76 9.00
C SER A 319 6.00 -46.63 8.46
N THR A 320 6.45 -45.39 8.64
CA THR A 320 5.65 -44.19 8.40
C THR A 320 5.72 -43.73 6.94
N VAL A 321 6.89 -43.83 6.29
CA VAL A 321 7.08 -43.40 4.90
C VAL A 321 6.62 -44.44 3.87
N PHE A 322 6.78 -45.74 4.19
CA PHE A 322 6.50 -46.83 3.23
C PHE A 322 5.22 -47.63 3.54
N GLY A 323 4.60 -47.42 4.71
CA GLY A 323 3.41 -48.16 5.15
C GLY A 323 2.09 -47.39 4.99
N GLU A 324 1.90 -46.30 5.74
CA GLU A 324 0.57 -45.69 5.92
C GLU A 324 0.17 -44.68 4.84
N ASN A 325 1.12 -44.03 4.13
CA ASN A 325 0.84 -42.96 3.15
C ASN A 325 1.53 -43.17 1.79
N PRO A 326 1.15 -44.20 1.00
CA PRO A 326 1.83 -44.54 -0.25
C PRO A 326 1.78 -43.43 -1.31
N SER A 327 0.75 -42.59 -1.31
CA SER A 327 0.54 -41.52 -2.30
C SER A 327 1.52 -40.36 -2.14
N ALA A 328 1.81 -39.91 -0.92
CA ALA A 328 2.76 -38.81 -0.66
C ALA A 328 4.19 -39.23 -1.00
N TYR A 329 4.55 -40.47 -0.63
CA TYR A 329 5.83 -41.05 -1.01
C TYR A 329 5.97 -41.20 -2.53
N GLU A 330 4.95 -41.72 -3.23
CA GLU A 330 4.98 -41.88 -4.69
C GLU A 330 5.18 -40.54 -5.41
N VAL A 331 4.48 -39.49 -4.97
CA VAL A 331 4.60 -38.15 -5.55
C VAL A 331 6.00 -37.57 -5.37
N VAL A 332 6.61 -37.72 -4.20
CA VAL A 332 7.95 -37.16 -3.90
C VAL A 332 9.09 -38.02 -4.48
N ALA A 333 8.99 -39.35 -4.42
CA ALA A 333 10.07 -40.25 -4.86
C ALA A 333 10.03 -40.54 -6.37
N ASN A 334 8.83 -40.70 -6.93
CA ASN A 334 8.66 -41.04 -8.35
C ASN A 334 8.26 -39.82 -9.20
N GLY A 335 7.85 -38.70 -8.60
CA GLY A 335 7.42 -37.51 -9.33
C GLY A 335 6.09 -37.72 -10.09
N ARG A 336 5.29 -38.72 -9.69
CA ARG A 336 4.03 -39.06 -10.34
C ARG A 336 2.88 -39.05 -9.34
N THR A 337 1.71 -38.61 -9.79
CA THR A 337 0.47 -38.73 -9.02
C THR A 337 -0.04 -40.16 -9.04
N THR A 338 -0.98 -40.48 -8.16
CA THR A 338 -1.69 -41.79 -8.13
C THR A 338 -2.46 -42.09 -9.43
N GLN A 339 -2.70 -41.09 -10.27
CA GLN A 339 -3.30 -41.22 -11.59
C GLN A 339 -2.26 -41.46 -12.69
N GLY A 340 -0.99 -41.64 -12.32
CA GLY A 340 0.12 -41.86 -13.26
C GLY A 340 0.44 -40.64 -14.11
N ARG A 341 0.08 -39.41 -13.72
CA ARG A 341 0.49 -38.16 -14.38
C ARG A 341 1.74 -37.59 -13.69
N SER A 342 2.54 -36.79 -14.39
CA SER A 342 3.67 -36.07 -13.78
C SER A 342 3.15 -35.07 -12.73
N ALA A 343 3.72 -35.12 -11.52
CA ALA A 343 3.28 -34.28 -10.41
C ALA A 343 3.67 -32.81 -10.62
N SER A 344 2.77 -31.89 -10.28
CA SER A 344 3.09 -30.45 -10.26
C SER A 344 3.97 -30.10 -9.06
N TRP A 345 4.67 -28.95 -9.10
CA TRP A 345 5.51 -28.53 -7.99
C TRP A 345 4.70 -28.33 -6.71
N PHE A 346 3.46 -27.85 -6.82
CA PHE A 346 2.55 -27.68 -5.70
C PHE A 346 2.17 -29.02 -5.07
N GLN A 347 1.93 -30.04 -5.89
CA GLN A 347 1.67 -31.40 -5.42
C GLN A 347 2.90 -31.97 -4.71
N VAL A 348 4.09 -31.81 -5.27
CA VAL A 348 5.36 -32.22 -4.63
C VAL A 348 5.56 -31.52 -3.28
N GLY A 349 5.31 -30.21 -3.21
CA GLY A 349 5.36 -29.45 -1.96
C GLY A 349 4.36 -29.96 -0.91
N SER A 350 3.09 -30.15 -1.29
CA SER A 350 2.07 -30.67 -0.39
C SER A 350 2.37 -32.10 0.12
N ALA A 351 2.89 -32.95 -0.75
CA ALA A 351 3.31 -34.32 -0.40
C ALA A 351 4.54 -34.31 0.50
N THR A 352 5.49 -33.39 0.26
CA THR A 352 6.65 -33.16 1.12
C THR A 352 6.23 -32.70 2.50
N HIS A 353 5.29 -31.76 2.59
CA HIS A 353 4.74 -31.28 3.86
C HIS A 353 4.07 -32.41 4.65
N GLN A 354 3.24 -33.23 4.01
CA GLN A 354 2.62 -34.40 4.62
C GLN A 354 3.66 -35.41 5.11
N LEU A 355 4.65 -35.75 4.28
CA LEU A 355 5.71 -36.69 4.62
C LEU A 355 6.64 -36.16 5.74
N ARG A 356 6.89 -34.85 5.79
CA ARG A 356 7.60 -34.22 6.90
C ARG A 356 6.78 -34.28 8.19
N SER A 357 5.50 -33.91 8.14
CA SER A 357 4.63 -33.88 9.31
C SER A 357 4.49 -35.26 9.95
N SER A 358 4.45 -36.33 9.14
CA SER A 358 4.41 -37.69 9.64
C SER A 358 5.72 -38.11 10.31
N ILE A 359 6.88 -37.72 9.76
CA ILE A 359 8.20 -37.97 10.38
C ILE A 359 8.39 -37.18 11.68
N GLU A 360 7.92 -35.94 11.76
CA GLU A 360 8.10 -35.06 12.94
C GLU A 360 7.11 -35.35 14.09
N SER A 361 5.93 -35.91 13.81
CA SER A 361 4.91 -36.23 14.82
C SER A 361 5.29 -37.29 15.87
N MET A 362 6.48 -37.90 15.75
CA MET A 362 6.99 -38.94 16.66
C MET A 362 7.93 -38.41 17.75
N ASP A 363 8.46 -37.18 17.64
CA ASP A 363 9.20 -36.55 18.74
C ASP A 363 8.18 -35.95 19.74
N ASP A 364 8.29 -36.33 21.02
CA ASP A 364 7.32 -36.10 22.10
C ASP A 364 7.08 -34.61 22.45
N ASP A 365 7.75 -33.69 21.76
CA ASP A 365 7.61 -32.24 21.90
C ASP A 365 6.61 -31.70 20.86
N ARG A 366 5.34 -31.56 21.28
CA ARG A 366 4.21 -31.00 20.51
C ARG A 366 4.36 -29.51 20.19
N HIS A 367 5.44 -29.12 19.54
CA HIS A 367 5.60 -27.79 18.97
C HIS A 367 5.13 -27.84 17.52
N HIS A 368 4.03 -27.16 17.21
CA HIS A 368 3.69 -26.86 15.82
C HIS A 368 4.86 -26.09 15.22
N ALA A 369 5.59 -26.70 14.29
CA ALA A 369 6.70 -26.03 13.61
C ALA A 369 6.16 -24.77 12.93
N ALA A 370 6.53 -23.59 13.43
CA ALA A 370 6.19 -22.32 12.82
C ALA A 370 6.77 -22.28 11.40
N ARG A 371 5.95 -21.87 10.43
CA ARG A 371 6.40 -21.65 9.04
C ARG A 371 7.54 -20.64 9.05
N ALA A 372 8.55 -20.84 8.20
CA ALA A 372 9.67 -19.92 8.11
C ALA A 372 9.18 -18.52 7.70
N ASP A 373 9.61 -17.49 8.43
CA ASP A 373 9.29 -16.10 8.06
C ASP A 373 10.16 -15.69 6.87
N LEU A 374 9.54 -15.55 5.69
CA LEU A 374 10.19 -15.13 4.46
C LEU A 374 9.96 -13.64 4.16
N SER A 375 9.45 -12.87 5.13
CA SER A 375 9.12 -11.45 4.94
C SER A 375 10.31 -10.62 4.46
N ASP A 376 11.49 -10.82 5.05
CA ASP A 376 12.69 -10.06 4.69
C ASP A 376 13.15 -10.36 3.25
N LEU A 377 13.03 -11.61 2.80
CA LEU A 377 13.33 -12.01 1.43
C LEU A 377 12.42 -11.27 0.44
N TRP A 378 11.12 -11.21 0.71
CA TRP A 378 10.16 -10.57 -0.20
C TRP A 378 10.23 -9.05 -0.17
N GLN A 379 10.52 -8.46 0.99
CA GLN A 379 10.82 -7.03 1.09
C GLN A 379 12.06 -6.70 0.25
N ASP A 380 13.15 -7.46 0.38
CA ASP A 380 14.35 -7.22 -0.42
C ASP A 380 14.16 -7.54 -1.91
N TYR A 381 13.36 -8.53 -2.27
CA TYR A 381 12.95 -8.79 -3.66
C TYR A 381 12.25 -7.56 -4.27
N SER A 382 11.26 -7.01 -3.56
CA SER A 382 10.55 -5.80 -4.01
C SER A 382 11.47 -4.58 -4.09
N ARG A 383 12.36 -4.40 -3.11
CA ARG A 383 13.35 -3.31 -3.09
C ARG A 383 14.34 -3.45 -4.24
N ALA A 384 14.85 -4.65 -4.53
CA ALA A 384 15.75 -4.91 -5.63
C ALA A 384 15.10 -4.63 -6.99
N ALA A 385 13.86 -5.08 -7.19
CA ALA A 385 13.08 -4.78 -8.39
C ALA A 385 12.94 -3.26 -8.60
N MET A 386 12.46 -2.53 -7.58
CA MET A 386 12.33 -1.07 -7.68
C MET A 386 13.68 -0.37 -7.86
N THR A 387 14.77 -0.89 -7.27
CA THR A 387 16.12 -0.34 -7.41
C THR A 387 16.64 -0.47 -8.84
N LEU A 388 16.36 -1.58 -9.52
CA LEU A 388 16.66 -1.74 -10.94
C LEU A 388 15.82 -0.79 -11.82
N ALA A 389 14.61 -0.44 -11.39
CA ALA A 389 13.69 0.42 -12.13
C ALA A 389 13.98 1.93 -11.97
N ASP A 390 14.37 2.40 -10.78
CA ASP A 390 14.52 3.84 -10.48
C ASP A 390 15.85 4.26 -9.81
N GLY A 391 16.79 3.33 -9.63
CA GLY A 391 18.13 3.61 -9.12
C GLY A 391 18.19 4.04 -7.64
N GLY A 392 17.08 3.96 -6.90
CA GLY A 392 17.02 4.28 -5.48
C GLY A 392 17.77 3.25 -4.61
N ALA A 393 18.64 3.70 -3.72
CA ALA A 393 19.39 2.82 -2.83
C ALA A 393 18.52 2.40 -1.63
N ARG A 394 17.93 1.20 -1.68
CA ARG A 394 17.00 0.69 -0.66
C ARG A 394 17.59 -0.34 0.31
N SER A 395 18.70 -0.97 -0.08
CA SER A 395 19.38 -2.00 0.72
C SER A 395 20.87 -1.94 0.43
N ALA A 396 21.70 -1.94 1.47
CA ALA A 396 23.16 -1.80 1.32
C ALA A 396 23.80 -2.98 0.56
N GLU A 397 23.25 -4.18 0.74
CA GLU A 397 23.71 -5.41 0.09
C GLU A 397 23.11 -5.62 -1.30
N LEU A 398 22.13 -4.79 -1.70
CA LEU A 398 21.51 -4.80 -3.03
C LEU A 398 21.62 -3.39 -3.64
N PRO A 399 22.85 -2.91 -3.89
CA PRO A 399 23.08 -1.54 -4.35
C PRO A 399 22.60 -1.33 -5.79
N PRO A 400 22.29 -0.09 -6.18
CA PRO A 400 22.00 0.26 -7.57
C PRO A 400 23.15 -0.12 -8.50
N VAL A 401 22.82 -0.60 -9.70
CA VAL A 401 23.80 -0.95 -10.73
C VAL A 401 24.58 0.30 -11.14
N GLN A 402 25.91 0.19 -11.22
CA GLN A 402 26.79 1.28 -11.63
C GLN A 402 27.30 1.06 -13.06
N ILE A 403 27.26 2.11 -13.88
CA ILE A 403 27.82 2.17 -15.23
C ILE A 403 28.87 3.28 -15.25
N GLY A 404 30.13 2.92 -15.01
CA GLY A 404 31.21 3.87 -14.78
C GLY A 404 30.93 4.69 -13.52
N ALA A 405 30.76 6.01 -13.66
CA ALA A 405 30.37 6.92 -12.58
C ALA A 405 28.84 7.19 -12.52
N SER A 406 28.07 6.60 -13.43
CA SER A 406 26.62 6.82 -13.55
C SER A 406 25.83 5.69 -12.92
N ARG A 407 24.63 5.97 -12.40
CA ARG A 407 23.69 4.92 -11.99
C ARG A 407 22.95 4.37 -13.21
N GLY A 408 22.83 3.04 -13.27
CA GLY A 408 22.07 2.33 -14.30
C GLY A 408 20.65 2.02 -13.85
N VAL A 409 19.67 2.25 -14.72
CA VAL A 409 18.27 1.82 -14.55
C VAL A 409 17.78 1.05 -15.77
N LEU A 410 16.82 0.14 -15.59
CA LEU A 410 16.18 -0.58 -16.68
C LEU A 410 15.13 0.29 -17.36
N ARG A 411 15.06 0.21 -18.68
CA ARG A 411 14.17 1.05 -19.50
C ARG A 411 12.71 0.60 -19.44
N ARG A 412 12.48 -0.71 -19.48
CA ARG A 412 11.13 -1.29 -19.50
C ARG A 412 10.85 -1.97 -18.17
N ALA A 413 9.61 -1.83 -17.71
CA ALA A 413 9.13 -2.54 -16.53
C ALA A 413 9.24 -4.06 -16.67
N SER A 414 9.00 -4.59 -17.88
CA SER A 414 9.06 -6.02 -18.16
C SER A 414 10.46 -6.62 -18.11
N ASP A 415 11.52 -5.80 -18.24
CA ASP A 415 12.90 -6.22 -18.00
C ASP A 415 13.18 -6.38 -16.48
N VAL A 416 12.39 -5.74 -15.62
CA VAL A 416 12.48 -5.86 -14.16
C VAL A 416 11.59 -7.02 -13.68
N VAL A 417 10.28 -6.85 -13.78
CA VAL A 417 9.26 -7.85 -13.46
C VAL A 417 8.21 -7.80 -14.57
N PRO A 418 8.07 -8.87 -15.37
CA PRO A 418 7.04 -8.95 -16.40
C PRO A 418 5.63 -8.74 -15.83
N GLY A 419 4.83 -7.92 -16.51
CA GLY A 419 3.46 -7.62 -16.11
C GLY A 419 2.42 -8.51 -16.81
N PRO A 420 1.13 -8.13 -16.72
CA PRO A 420 0.04 -8.86 -17.35
C PRO A 420 0.15 -8.94 -18.87
N ALA A 421 0.68 -7.90 -19.52
CA ALA A 421 0.84 -7.85 -20.98
C ALA A 421 1.87 -8.85 -21.52
N GLU A 422 2.78 -9.33 -20.67
CA GLU A 422 3.81 -10.30 -21.01
C GLU A 422 3.40 -11.75 -20.75
N GLN A 423 2.17 -12.01 -20.30
CA GLN A 423 1.65 -13.36 -20.11
C GLN A 423 1.60 -14.14 -21.43
N PHE A 424 1.88 -15.44 -21.40
CA PHE A 424 1.67 -16.32 -22.55
C PHE A 424 0.23 -16.83 -22.54
N ASP A 425 -0.58 -16.31 -23.46
CA ASP A 425 -2.00 -16.64 -23.65
C ASP A 425 -2.30 -17.23 -25.04
N ARG A 426 -1.27 -17.36 -25.89
CA ARG A 426 -1.38 -17.86 -27.28
C ARG A 426 -1.50 -19.39 -27.34
N ILE A 427 -2.43 -19.97 -26.59
CA ILE A 427 -2.73 -21.41 -26.57
C ILE A 427 -4.08 -21.65 -27.27
N PRO A 428 -4.12 -22.40 -28.39
CA PRO A 428 -5.38 -22.75 -29.03
C PRO A 428 -6.31 -23.51 -28.08
N GLY A 429 -7.62 -23.22 -28.10
CA GLY A 429 -8.58 -23.79 -27.14
C GLY A 429 -8.60 -25.32 -27.08
N VAL A 430 -8.34 -26.00 -28.21
CA VAL A 430 -8.27 -27.47 -28.28
C VAL A 430 -7.04 -28.01 -27.52
N VAL A 431 -5.91 -27.31 -27.64
CA VAL A 431 -4.67 -27.62 -26.91
C VAL A 431 -4.81 -27.25 -25.43
N ALA A 432 -5.38 -26.08 -25.13
CA ALA A 432 -5.62 -25.63 -23.75
C ALA A 432 -6.49 -26.61 -22.96
N ALA A 433 -7.59 -27.09 -23.56
CA ALA A 433 -8.48 -28.08 -22.96
C ALA A 433 -7.80 -29.43 -22.71
N THR A 434 -6.87 -29.82 -23.57
CA THR A 434 -6.14 -31.10 -23.44
C THR A 434 -5.00 -31.02 -22.40
N VAL A 435 -4.30 -29.89 -22.37
CA VAL A 435 -3.16 -29.66 -21.47
C VAL A 435 -3.61 -29.12 -20.09
N GLU A 436 -4.87 -28.72 -19.97
CA GLU A 436 -5.50 -28.11 -18.78
C GLU A 436 -4.78 -26.80 -18.34
N VAL A 437 -4.33 -26.00 -19.32
CA VAL A 437 -3.61 -24.73 -19.09
C VAL A 437 -4.05 -23.71 -20.14
N ASP A 438 -4.65 -22.60 -19.70
CA ASP A 438 -5.12 -21.52 -20.58
C ASP A 438 -4.06 -20.43 -20.79
N SER A 439 -3.21 -20.19 -19.80
CA SER A 439 -2.14 -19.19 -19.87
C SER A 439 -1.02 -19.49 -18.87
N VAL A 440 0.15 -18.91 -19.10
CA VAL A 440 1.31 -19.00 -18.20
C VAL A 440 1.93 -17.64 -18.00
N ASP A 441 2.14 -17.26 -16.74
CA ASP A 441 2.82 -16.02 -16.37
C ASP A 441 4.31 -16.12 -16.74
N ALA A 442 4.90 -15.02 -17.20
CA ALA A 442 6.33 -15.00 -17.59
C ALA A 442 7.27 -15.40 -16.43
N THR A 443 6.87 -15.12 -15.20
CA THR A 443 7.63 -15.46 -13.99
C THR A 443 7.46 -16.91 -13.55
N ASP A 444 6.46 -17.64 -14.05
CA ASP A 444 6.26 -19.06 -13.70
C ASP A 444 7.16 -19.98 -14.53
N VAL A 445 8.43 -20.05 -14.13
CA VAL A 445 9.47 -20.84 -14.82
C VAL A 445 9.16 -22.34 -14.81
N ILE A 446 8.65 -22.86 -13.68
CA ILE A 446 8.24 -24.26 -13.55
C ILE A 446 6.96 -24.53 -14.36
N GLY A 447 5.97 -23.65 -14.31
CA GLY A 447 4.75 -23.76 -15.12
C GLY A 447 5.05 -23.76 -16.62
N ALA A 448 5.96 -22.89 -17.07
CA ALA A 448 6.39 -22.84 -18.47
C ALA A 448 7.14 -24.11 -18.91
N SER A 449 7.99 -24.68 -18.04
CA SER A 449 8.69 -25.95 -18.36
C SER A 449 7.73 -27.14 -18.37
N GLN A 450 6.75 -27.16 -17.46
CA GLN A 450 5.70 -28.19 -17.42
C GLN A 450 4.80 -28.12 -18.65
N LEU A 451 4.37 -26.92 -19.06
CA LEU A 451 3.62 -26.71 -20.30
C LEU A 451 4.42 -27.24 -21.50
N ARG A 452 5.72 -26.92 -21.59
CA ARG A 452 6.58 -27.41 -22.68
C ARG A 452 6.69 -28.94 -22.70
N SER A 453 6.83 -29.57 -21.53
CA SER A 453 6.89 -31.02 -21.38
C SER A 453 5.57 -31.67 -21.82
N ARG A 454 4.42 -31.15 -21.38
CA ARG A 454 3.11 -31.65 -21.79
C ARG A 454 2.91 -31.52 -23.30
N LEU A 455 3.26 -30.37 -23.89
CA LEU A 455 3.21 -30.19 -25.35
C LEU A 455 4.07 -31.21 -26.10
N SER A 456 5.25 -31.56 -25.57
CA SER A 456 6.12 -32.56 -26.19
C SER A 456 5.58 -33.99 -26.15
N GLU A 457 4.76 -34.34 -25.15
CA GLU A 457 4.08 -35.64 -25.08
C GLU A 457 3.04 -35.78 -26.20
N PHE A 458 2.42 -34.67 -26.63
CA PHE A 458 1.43 -34.65 -27.71
C PHE A 458 2.03 -34.48 -29.12
N ASP A 459 3.36 -34.32 -29.25
CA ASP A 459 4.01 -34.17 -30.57
C ASP A 459 3.82 -35.40 -31.47
N GLN A 460 3.55 -36.57 -30.87
CA GLN A 460 3.31 -37.85 -31.56
C GLN A 460 1.82 -38.11 -31.85
N ASP A 461 0.91 -37.24 -31.40
CA ASP A 461 -0.52 -37.38 -31.65
C ASP A 461 -0.87 -36.96 -33.09
N ALA A 462 -1.63 -37.82 -33.79
CA ALA A 462 -2.03 -37.60 -35.17
C ALA A 462 -3.00 -36.41 -35.35
N SER A 463 -3.74 -36.04 -34.30
CA SER A 463 -4.76 -34.98 -34.34
C SER A 463 -4.26 -33.64 -33.80
N LEU A 464 -3.45 -33.66 -32.73
CA LEU A 464 -3.01 -32.45 -32.00
C LEU A 464 -1.54 -32.08 -32.24
N GLY A 465 -0.72 -32.96 -32.83
CA GLY A 465 0.73 -32.78 -32.90
C GLY A 465 1.21 -31.55 -33.68
N ILE A 466 0.45 -31.07 -34.68
CA ILE A 466 0.82 -29.84 -35.42
C ILE A 466 0.60 -28.60 -34.56
N GLU A 467 -0.56 -28.51 -33.89
CA GLU A 467 -0.89 -27.39 -33.01
C GLU A 467 -0.02 -27.37 -31.77
N ALA A 468 0.29 -28.54 -31.19
CA ALA A 468 1.21 -28.69 -30.06
C ALA A 468 2.63 -28.18 -30.41
N ARG A 469 3.19 -28.58 -31.56
CA ARG A 469 4.51 -28.08 -32.04
C ARG A 469 4.53 -26.57 -32.28
N ARG A 470 3.46 -26.03 -32.88
CA ARG A 470 3.35 -24.58 -33.14
C ARG A 470 3.28 -23.79 -31.83
N THR A 471 2.48 -24.27 -30.87
CA THR A 471 2.36 -23.68 -29.53
C THR A 471 3.69 -23.79 -28.78
N GLY A 472 4.37 -24.93 -28.85
CA GLY A 472 5.71 -25.12 -28.27
C GLY A 472 6.76 -24.18 -28.84
N SER A 473 6.76 -23.97 -30.15
CA SER A 473 7.67 -23.01 -30.81
C SER A 473 7.37 -21.57 -30.39
N ALA A 474 6.10 -21.19 -30.29
CA ALA A 474 5.67 -19.87 -29.83
C ALA A 474 6.00 -19.63 -28.34
N LEU A 475 5.95 -20.69 -27.52
CA LEU A 475 6.36 -20.68 -26.12
C LEU A 475 7.88 -20.49 -26.01
N ASP A 476 8.68 -21.21 -26.79
CA ASP A 476 10.14 -21.10 -26.79
C ASP A 476 10.60 -19.70 -27.25
N GLU A 477 9.96 -19.14 -28.29
CA GLU A 477 10.19 -17.75 -28.73
C GLU A 477 9.82 -16.75 -27.63
N TRP A 478 8.65 -16.90 -27.00
CA TRP A 478 8.22 -16.03 -25.91
C TRP A 478 9.18 -16.08 -24.72
N ARG A 479 9.62 -17.28 -24.29
CA ARG A 479 10.61 -17.46 -23.21
C ARG A 479 11.94 -16.80 -23.52
N SER A 480 12.37 -16.79 -24.78
CA SER A 480 13.61 -16.12 -25.18
C SER A 480 13.54 -14.59 -25.03
N ARG A 481 12.33 -14.01 -25.18
CA ARG A 481 12.11 -12.56 -25.05
C ARG A 481 11.94 -12.12 -23.59
N THR A 482 11.22 -12.89 -22.78
CA THR A 482 10.91 -12.54 -21.36
C THR A 482 11.94 -13.08 -20.37
N GLY A 483 12.80 -14.01 -20.81
CA GLY A 483 13.70 -14.78 -19.97
C GLY A 483 14.82 -14.00 -19.28
N ASN A 484 15.11 -12.78 -19.75
CA ASN A 484 16.20 -11.96 -19.22
C ASN A 484 15.79 -11.04 -18.07
N SER A 485 14.52 -11.08 -17.65
CA SER A 485 14.03 -10.21 -16.58
C SER A 485 14.55 -10.61 -15.19
N PHE A 486 14.63 -9.65 -14.27
CA PHE A 486 15.07 -9.91 -12.89
C PHE A 486 14.17 -10.93 -12.19
N ALA A 487 12.86 -10.79 -12.31
CA ALA A 487 11.92 -11.75 -11.75
C ALA A 487 12.16 -13.17 -12.29
N VAL A 488 12.37 -13.34 -13.61
CA VAL A 488 12.63 -14.66 -14.20
C VAL A 488 13.98 -15.22 -13.75
N ALA A 489 15.02 -14.39 -13.59
CA ALA A 489 16.30 -14.83 -13.04
C ALA A 489 16.17 -15.35 -11.59
N VAL A 490 15.37 -14.69 -10.75
CA VAL A 490 15.05 -15.14 -9.39
C VAL A 490 14.24 -16.44 -9.43
N GLY A 491 13.18 -16.50 -10.23
CA GLY A 491 12.34 -17.70 -10.39
C GLY A 491 13.13 -18.91 -10.90
N THR A 492 14.07 -18.68 -11.82
CA THR A 492 14.97 -19.73 -12.33
C THR A 492 15.92 -20.22 -11.24
N THR A 493 16.39 -19.33 -10.37
CA THR A 493 17.25 -19.70 -9.24
C THR A 493 16.47 -20.54 -8.22
N LEU A 494 15.25 -20.12 -7.86
CA LEU A 494 14.37 -20.90 -6.98
C LEU A 494 14.02 -22.26 -7.57
N ALA A 495 13.63 -22.31 -8.85
CA ALA A 495 13.26 -23.54 -9.55
C ALA A 495 14.43 -24.54 -9.60
N ARG A 496 15.64 -24.09 -9.94
CA ARG A 496 16.83 -24.97 -9.95
C ARG A 496 17.11 -25.57 -8.57
N ASN A 497 17.07 -24.75 -7.51
CA ASN A 497 17.31 -25.24 -6.15
C ASN A 497 16.20 -26.18 -5.68
N PHE A 498 14.94 -25.91 -6.05
CA PHE A 498 13.82 -26.82 -5.81
C PHE A 498 14.08 -28.18 -6.48
N ASP A 499 14.44 -28.20 -7.77
CA ASP A 499 14.72 -29.44 -8.51
C ASP A 499 15.94 -30.19 -7.96
N ASP A 500 16.98 -29.47 -7.54
CA ASP A 500 18.17 -30.04 -6.90
C ASP A 500 17.84 -30.69 -5.55
N ARG A 501 17.01 -30.04 -4.72
CA ARG A 501 16.55 -30.59 -3.42
C ARG A 501 15.57 -31.73 -3.62
N HIS A 502 14.68 -31.66 -4.60
CA HIS A 502 13.77 -32.75 -4.94
C HIS A 502 14.54 -34.01 -5.37
N ARG A 503 15.58 -33.86 -6.20
CA ARG A 503 16.50 -34.95 -6.55
C ARG A 503 17.27 -35.49 -5.34
N GLU A 504 17.77 -34.62 -4.46
CA GLU A 504 18.45 -35.03 -3.23
C GLU A 504 17.53 -35.86 -2.31
N VAL A 505 16.28 -35.43 -2.09
CA VAL A 505 15.30 -36.17 -1.30
C VAL A 505 15.04 -37.55 -1.92
N LYS A 506 14.86 -37.61 -3.25
CA LYS A 506 14.69 -38.87 -3.97
C LYS A 506 15.89 -39.81 -3.79
N ASP A 507 17.11 -39.29 -3.89
CA ASP A 507 18.34 -40.07 -3.71
C ASP A 507 18.48 -40.57 -2.26
N LEU A 508 18.19 -39.73 -1.27
CA LEU A 508 18.23 -40.11 0.15
C LEU A 508 17.19 -41.18 0.48
N LEU A 509 15.95 -41.04 -0.02
CA LEU A 509 14.90 -42.05 0.13
C LEU A 509 15.30 -43.37 -0.54
N ALA A 510 15.93 -43.32 -1.71
CA ALA A 510 16.43 -44.51 -2.41
C ALA A 510 17.57 -45.20 -1.63
N ARG A 511 18.49 -44.42 -1.04
CA ARG A 511 19.57 -44.95 -0.18
C ARG A 511 19.02 -45.61 1.07
N LEU A 512 18.10 -44.95 1.79
CA LEU A 512 17.45 -45.51 2.97
C LEU A 512 16.69 -46.80 2.66
N ARG A 513 16.04 -46.88 1.49
CA ARG A 513 15.42 -48.11 1.01
C ARG A 513 16.45 -49.23 0.73
N ALA A 514 17.56 -48.89 0.09
CA ALA A 514 18.65 -49.84 -0.15
C ALA A 514 19.33 -50.33 1.14
N HIS A 515 19.31 -49.53 2.21
CA HIS A 515 19.74 -49.96 3.55
C HIS A 515 18.76 -50.97 4.16
N ALA A 516 17.46 -50.77 3.98
CA ALA A 516 16.40 -51.64 4.49
C ALA A 516 16.36 -53.02 3.80
N ASP A 517 16.61 -53.08 2.49
CA ASP A 517 16.58 -54.33 1.71
C ASP A 517 17.83 -55.22 1.90
N ARG A 518 18.76 -54.87 2.82
CA ARG A 518 19.94 -55.69 3.10
C ARG A 518 19.55 -56.97 3.85
N PRO A 519 19.84 -58.17 3.30
CA PRO A 519 19.55 -59.42 3.98
C PRO A 519 20.32 -59.55 5.31
N ALA A 520 19.66 -60.11 6.32
CA ALA A 520 20.29 -60.43 7.60
C ALA A 520 21.57 -61.27 7.37
N PRO A 521 22.67 -60.98 8.07
CA PRO A 521 23.96 -61.60 7.77
C PRO A 521 23.87 -63.12 7.93
N ALA A 522 24.22 -63.86 6.88
CA ALA A 522 24.47 -65.28 6.98
C ALA A 522 25.63 -65.50 7.97
N GLU A 523 25.42 -66.35 8.97
CA GLU A 523 26.46 -66.78 9.91
C GLU A 523 27.71 -67.20 9.12
N SER A 524 28.77 -66.39 9.21
CA SER A 524 29.98 -66.61 8.44
C SER A 524 30.63 -67.95 8.82
N LYS A 525 30.54 -68.93 7.91
CA LYS A 525 31.11 -70.29 7.99
C LYS A 525 32.66 -70.34 8.03
N GLY A 526 33.34 -69.23 8.28
CA GLY A 526 34.82 -69.12 8.29
C GLY A 526 35.50 -69.53 9.61
N HIS A 527 34.76 -69.67 10.71
CA HIS A 527 35.35 -69.64 12.06
C HIS A 527 35.92 -70.98 12.58
N ASN A 528 35.69 -72.12 11.90
CA ASN A 528 36.16 -73.43 12.39
C ASN A 528 37.64 -73.76 12.10
N LYS A 529 38.36 -72.95 11.31
CA LYS A 529 39.77 -73.22 10.97
C LYS A 529 40.77 -72.69 12.01
N LEU A 530 40.46 -71.57 12.67
CA LEU A 530 41.35 -70.94 13.66
C LEU A 530 41.37 -71.70 14.99
N ALA A 531 40.21 -72.09 15.52
CA ALA A 531 40.11 -72.88 16.74
C ALA A 531 40.83 -74.24 16.63
N ARG A 532 40.78 -74.86 15.44
CA ARG A 532 41.42 -76.14 15.15
C ARG A 532 42.95 -76.04 15.09
N TRP A 533 43.50 -74.93 14.56
CA TRP A 533 44.95 -74.68 14.54
C TRP A 533 45.53 -74.39 15.94
N ILE A 534 44.77 -73.73 16.82
CA ILE A 534 45.16 -73.49 18.22
C ILE A 534 45.15 -74.82 19.00
N GLN A 535 44.17 -75.69 18.75
CA GLN A 535 44.11 -77.02 19.37
C GLN A 535 45.29 -77.91 18.92
N ILE A 536 45.59 -77.93 17.62
CA ILE A 536 46.71 -78.71 17.06
C ILE A 536 48.06 -78.23 17.61
N THR A 537 48.30 -76.92 17.62
CA THR A 537 49.57 -76.36 18.13
C THR A 537 49.74 -76.54 19.64
N SER A 538 48.66 -76.51 20.41
CA SER A 538 48.69 -76.78 21.86
C SER A 538 48.95 -78.25 22.18
N VAL A 539 48.35 -79.18 21.42
CA VAL A 539 48.62 -80.62 21.55
C VAL A 539 50.08 -80.93 21.21
N ILE A 540 50.63 -80.30 20.16
CA ILE A 540 52.06 -80.44 19.80
C ILE A 540 52.96 -79.92 20.91
N LEU A 541 52.63 -78.78 21.54
CA LEU A 541 53.42 -78.24 22.65
C LEU A 541 53.41 -79.20 23.86
N VAL A 542 52.25 -79.74 24.22
CA VAL A 542 52.13 -80.73 25.32
C VAL A 542 52.95 -81.98 24.99
N LEU A 543 52.95 -82.43 23.74
CA LEU A 543 53.79 -83.56 23.30
C LEU A 543 55.28 -83.24 23.40
N VAL A 544 55.72 -82.04 23.03
CA VAL A 544 57.13 -81.62 23.14
C VAL A 544 57.57 -81.50 24.60
N ILE A 545 56.71 -80.99 25.49
CA ILE A 545 56.96 -80.92 26.93
C ILE A 545 57.03 -82.32 27.53
N ALA A 546 56.08 -83.20 27.19
CA ALA A 546 56.05 -84.59 27.67
C ALA A 546 57.28 -85.38 27.19
N ALA A 547 57.66 -85.25 25.91
CA ALA A 547 58.85 -85.89 25.35
C ALA A 547 60.14 -85.37 26.00
N SER A 548 60.22 -84.07 26.28
CA SER A 548 61.38 -83.48 26.97
C SER A 548 61.46 -83.92 28.43
N ALA A 549 60.33 -84.03 29.14
CA ALA A 549 60.29 -84.53 30.51
C ALA A 549 60.73 -86.01 30.60
N VAL A 550 60.32 -86.85 29.65
CA VAL A 550 60.77 -88.24 29.53
C VAL A 550 62.28 -88.31 29.21
N GLY A 551 62.78 -87.45 28.31
CA GLY A 551 64.20 -87.36 27.98
C GLY A 551 65.08 -86.97 29.17
N ILE A 552 64.60 -86.08 30.04
CA ILE A 552 65.27 -85.72 31.31
C ILE A 552 65.26 -86.91 32.28
N ALA A 553 64.12 -87.61 32.42
CA ALA A 553 64.00 -88.75 33.32
C ALA A 553 64.86 -89.96 32.90
N GLN A 554 65.10 -90.13 31.60
CA GLN A 554 65.94 -91.19 31.03
C GLN A 554 67.42 -90.77 30.85
N ALA A 555 67.81 -89.57 31.31
CA ALA A 555 69.16 -89.00 31.22
C ALA A 555 69.74 -88.91 29.79
N TRP A 556 68.90 -88.71 28.78
CA TRP A 556 69.35 -88.59 27.39
C TRP A 556 70.09 -87.27 27.13
N PHE A 557 69.81 -86.21 27.91
CA PHE A 557 70.47 -84.92 27.89
C PHE A 557 70.48 -84.29 29.30
N ASP A 558 71.39 -83.35 29.57
CA ASP A 558 71.42 -82.61 30.85
C ASP A 558 70.12 -81.82 31.07
N TRP A 559 69.68 -81.72 32.33
CA TRP A 559 68.40 -81.10 32.71
C TRP A 559 68.24 -79.66 32.20
N TRP A 560 69.34 -78.90 32.08
CA TRP A 560 69.33 -77.53 31.59
C TRP A 560 69.03 -77.45 30.08
N ILE A 561 69.44 -78.46 29.29
CA ILE A 561 69.14 -78.55 27.86
C ILE A 561 67.65 -78.84 27.66
N GLY A 562 67.09 -79.76 28.44
CA GLY A 562 65.65 -80.05 28.42
C GLY A 562 64.80 -78.85 28.86
N ALA A 563 65.23 -78.11 29.88
CA ALA A 563 64.57 -76.87 30.30
C ALA A 563 64.59 -75.79 29.21
N LEU A 564 65.70 -75.65 28.48
CA LEU A 564 65.84 -74.66 27.40
C LEU A 564 64.95 -75.00 26.21
N VAL A 565 64.80 -76.29 25.86
CA VAL A 565 63.86 -76.73 24.81
C VAL A 565 62.42 -76.45 25.20
N ILE A 566 62.03 -76.68 26.46
CA ILE A 566 60.68 -76.38 26.96
C ILE A 566 60.40 -74.87 26.87
N VAL A 567 61.31 -74.05 27.41
CA VAL A 567 61.15 -72.58 27.40
C VAL A 567 61.15 -72.04 25.96
N GLY A 568 62.06 -72.50 25.10
CA GLY A 568 62.12 -72.12 23.69
C GLY A 568 60.87 -72.52 22.91
N SER A 569 60.31 -73.70 23.18
CA SER A 569 59.05 -74.16 22.55
C SER A 569 57.85 -73.32 22.98
N ILE A 570 57.79 -72.92 24.25
CA ILE A 570 56.74 -72.02 24.76
C ILE A 570 56.85 -70.64 24.10
N VAL A 571 58.05 -70.08 23.97
CA VAL A 571 58.26 -68.79 23.30
C VAL A 571 57.89 -68.86 21.83
N LEU A 572 58.30 -69.92 21.11
CA LEU A 572 57.94 -70.12 19.71
C LEU A 572 56.43 -70.27 19.53
N TRP A 573 55.76 -71.01 20.42
CA TRP A 573 54.31 -71.16 20.44
C TRP A 573 53.60 -69.81 20.63
N ILE A 574 54.09 -68.96 21.54
CA ILE A 574 53.57 -67.59 21.73
C ILE A 574 53.75 -66.76 20.46
N VAL A 575 54.92 -66.82 19.80
CA VAL A 575 55.19 -66.07 18.56
C VAL A 575 54.27 -66.50 17.41
N VAL A 576 53.99 -67.80 17.28
CA VAL A 576 53.05 -68.35 16.29
C VAL A 576 51.62 -67.89 16.59
N LEU A 577 51.19 -67.94 17.85
CA LEU A 577 49.88 -67.44 18.28
C LEU A 577 49.70 -65.95 17.99
N VAL A 578 50.71 -65.14 18.30
CA VAL A 578 50.71 -63.70 18.03
C VAL A 578 50.66 -63.44 16.51
N SER A 579 51.42 -64.19 15.70
CA SER A 579 51.42 -64.03 14.24
C SER A 579 50.07 -64.40 13.61
N VAL A 580 49.43 -65.48 14.07
CA VAL A 580 48.11 -65.90 13.61
C VAL A 580 47.03 -64.89 14.04
N PHE A 581 47.12 -64.38 15.26
CA PHE A 581 46.22 -63.34 15.78
C PHE A 581 46.35 -62.02 14.99
N LEU A 582 47.57 -61.59 14.69
CA LEU A 582 47.83 -60.39 13.86
C LEU A 582 47.32 -60.54 12.43
N ARG A 583 47.35 -61.74 11.85
CA ARG A 583 46.76 -62.01 10.53
C ARG A 583 45.23 -62.05 10.55
N GLY A 584 44.61 -62.58 11.62
CA GLY A 584 43.16 -62.69 11.73
C GLY A 584 42.42 -61.41 12.17
N GLN A 585 43.09 -60.47 12.85
CA GLN A 585 42.44 -59.24 13.33
C GLN A 585 42.19 -58.17 12.24
N ARG A 586 42.93 -58.22 11.12
CA ARG A 586 42.76 -57.23 10.04
C ARG A 586 41.35 -57.27 9.44
N ASP A 587 40.80 -58.47 9.24
CA ASP A 587 39.48 -58.63 8.63
C ASP A 587 38.36 -58.27 9.62
N LEU A 588 38.53 -58.57 10.91
CA LEU A 588 37.53 -58.25 11.95
C LEU A 588 37.37 -56.75 12.18
N PHE A 589 38.48 -55.98 12.23
CA PHE A 589 38.40 -54.53 12.42
C PHE A 589 37.91 -53.81 11.17
N GLN A 590 38.21 -54.33 9.98
CA GLN A 590 37.62 -53.83 8.74
C GLN A 590 36.10 -54.03 8.74
N ASP A 591 35.61 -55.19 9.16
CA ASP A 591 34.17 -55.44 9.26
C ASP A 591 33.52 -54.59 10.35
N LEU A 592 34.17 -54.39 11.50
CA LEU A 592 33.63 -53.56 12.59
C LEU A 592 33.61 -52.07 12.23
N ASN A 593 34.63 -51.57 11.53
CA ASN A 593 34.68 -50.20 11.03
C ASN A 593 33.71 -49.98 9.87
N ARG A 594 33.54 -50.96 8.96
CA ARG A 594 32.49 -50.93 7.92
C ARG A 594 31.10 -50.86 8.54
N ARG A 595 30.86 -51.57 9.65
CA ARG A 595 29.58 -51.50 10.37
C ARG A 595 29.37 -50.15 11.06
N LYS A 596 30.38 -49.61 11.73
CA LYS A 596 30.30 -48.29 12.38
C LYS A 596 30.10 -47.15 11.37
N THR A 597 30.82 -47.18 10.26
CA THR A 597 30.65 -46.21 9.17
C THR A 597 29.30 -46.36 8.48
N ALA A 598 28.83 -47.58 8.25
CA ALA A 598 27.49 -47.81 7.70
C ALA A 598 26.37 -47.26 8.61
N ALA A 599 26.43 -47.52 9.92
CA ALA A 599 25.45 -46.99 10.88
C ALA A 599 25.54 -45.46 11.02
N ALA A 600 26.74 -44.88 11.02
CA ALA A 600 26.92 -43.43 11.04
C ALA A 600 26.40 -42.76 9.75
N ASN A 601 26.58 -43.42 8.60
CA ASN A 601 26.07 -42.92 7.33
C ASN A 601 24.54 -43.04 7.23
N GLU A 602 23.93 -44.08 7.81
CA GLU A 602 22.48 -44.22 7.92
C GLU A 602 21.88 -43.08 8.77
N GLN A 603 22.48 -42.79 9.93
CA GLN A 603 22.07 -41.65 10.77
C GLN A 603 22.26 -40.31 10.03
N ALA A 604 23.35 -40.16 9.28
CA ALA A 604 23.57 -38.96 8.46
C ALA A 604 22.53 -38.84 7.34
N ASP A 605 22.16 -39.93 6.67
CA ASP A 605 21.12 -39.95 5.63
C ASP A 605 19.74 -39.61 6.20
N GLU A 606 19.38 -40.11 7.39
CA GLU A 606 18.14 -39.73 8.08
C GLU A 606 18.10 -38.24 8.46
N ALA A 607 19.19 -37.74 9.07
CA ALA A 607 19.29 -36.33 9.45
C ALA A 607 19.25 -35.42 8.22
N ASN A 608 19.98 -35.78 7.16
CA ASN A 608 20.00 -35.07 5.89
C ASN A 608 18.63 -35.13 5.19
N LEU A 609 17.88 -36.23 5.29
CA LEU A 609 16.53 -36.34 4.76
C LEU A 609 15.59 -35.37 5.48
N ARG A 610 15.61 -35.31 6.82
CA ARG A 610 14.79 -34.36 7.59
C ARG A 610 15.09 -32.91 7.18
N THR A 611 16.37 -32.55 7.06
CA THR A 611 16.77 -31.21 6.61
C THR A 611 16.36 -30.96 5.16
N ALA A 612 16.56 -31.91 4.25
CA ALA A 612 16.21 -31.77 2.83
C ALA A 612 14.69 -31.66 2.61
N LEU A 613 13.88 -32.38 3.38
CA LEU A 613 12.41 -32.24 3.35
C LEU A 613 11.96 -30.86 3.85
N ARG A 614 12.59 -30.33 4.91
CA ARG A 614 12.33 -28.96 5.39
C ARG A 614 12.72 -27.92 4.35
N ASP A 615 13.90 -28.07 3.72
CA ASP A 615 14.36 -27.16 2.67
C ASP A 615 13.43 -27.22 1.45
N LEU A 616 12.96 -28.41 1.05
CA LEU A 616 12.04 -28.59 -0.07
C LEU A 616 10.65 -27.99 0.23
N ASP A 617 10.12 -28.17 1.44
CA ASP A 617 8.87 -27.52 1.91
C ASP A 617 9.01 -25.99 1.87
N ARG A 618 10.12 -25.45 2.40
CA ARG A 618 10.43 -24.01 2.38
C ARG A 618 10.60 -23.46 0.97
N LEU A 619 11.29 -24.17 0.08
CA LEU A 619 11.45 -23.76 -1.33
C LEU A 619 10.13 -23.80 -2.09
N SER A 620 9.26 -24.77 -1.79
CA SER A 620 7.89 -24.81 -2.34
C SER A 620 7.06 -23.62 -1.87
N ASP A 621 7.07 -23.33 -0.57
CA ASP A 621 6.40 -22.16 0.00
C ASP A 621 6.97 -20.86 -0.60
N ALA A 622 8.30 -20.75 -0.71
CA ALA A 622 8.97 -19.60 -1.29
C ALA A 622 8.61 -19.41 -2.76
N TYR A 623 8.55 -20.49 -3.55
CA TYR A 623 8.14 -20.43 -4.96
C TYR A 623 6.67 -19.96 -5.08
N SER A 624 5.79 -20.43 -4.19
CA SER A 624 4.39 -19.98 -4.17
C SER A 624 4.28 -18.47 -3.90
N GLN A 625 5.01 -17.96 -2.90
CA GLN A 625 5.00 -16.55 -2.52
C GLN A 625 5.67 -15.69 -3.59
N TYR A 626 6.75 -16.17 -4.20
CA TYR A 626 7.41 -15.56 -5.35
C TYR A 626 6.43 -15.29 -6.50
N LEU A 627 5.58 -16.25 -6.86
CA LEU A 627 4.59 -16.06 -7.93
C LEU A 627 3.60 -14.95 -7.60
N SER A 628 3.07 -14.92 -6.37
CA SER A 628 2.15 -13.86 -5.93
C SER A 628 2.82 -12.48 -5.88
N TRP A 629 4.03 -12.38 -5.31
CA TRP A 629 4.77 -11.12 -5.27
C TRP A 629 5.18 -10.64 -6.66
N SER A 630 5.54 -11.55 -7.56
CA SER A 630 5.85 -11.22 -8.95
C SER A 630 4.63 -10.72 -9.73
N ARG A 631 3.45 -11.30 -9.50
CA ARG A 631 2.18 -10.79 -10.06
C ARG A 631 1.89 -9.38 -9.57
N ALA A 632 1.94 -9.15 -8.25
CA ALA A 632 1.68 -7.83 -7.67
C ALA A 632 2.69 -6.77 -8.16
N LEU A 633 3.98 -7.10 -8.15
CA LEU A 633 5.04 -6.18 -8.61
C LEU A 633 5.03 -5.97 -10.12
N GLY A 634 4.76 -7.01 -10.91
CA GLY A 634 4.66 -6.90 -12.36
C GLY A 634 3.49 -6.02 -12.79
N ALA A 635 2.32 -6.20 -12.16
CA ALA A 635 1.17 -5.33 -12.36
C ALA A 635 1.45 -3.88 -11.96
N PHE A 636 2.08 -3.66 -10.80
CA PHE A 636 2.47 -2.34 -10.34
C PHE A 636 3.50 -1.68 -11.26
N LEU A 637 4.58 -2.37 -11.63
CA LEU A 637 5.64 -1.78 -12.44
C LEU A 637 5.21 -1.52 -13.88
N ALA A 638 4.25 -2.30 -14.42
CA ALA A 638 3.67 -2.03 -15.73
C ALA A 638 2.96 -0.66 -15.76
N GLU A 639 2.22 -0.32 -14.69
CA GLU A 639 1.50 0.95 -14.57
C GLU A 639 1.66 1.55 -13.15
N PRO A 640 2.86 2.08 -12.80
CA PRO A 640 3.16 2.49 -11.42
C PRO A 640 2.34 3.70 -10.97
N LEU A 641 1.91 4.52 -11.93
CA LEU A 641 1.04 5.66 -11.72
C LEU A 641 -0.46 5.31 -11.83
N GLY A 642 -0.77 4.12 -12.34
CA GLY A 642 -2.12 3.70 -12.72
C GLY A 642 -2.59 4.31 -14.04
N PRO A 643 -3.80 3.94 -14.49
CA PRO A 643 -4.39 4.47 -15.72
C PRO A 643 -4.66 5.97 -15.57
N ASN A 644 -4.51 6.70 -16.67
CA ASN A 644 -4.84 8.12 -16.72
C ASN A 644 -6.36 8.31 -16.71
N THR A 645 -6.97 8.25 -15.52
CA THR A 645 -8.42 8.37 -15.29
C THR A 645 -8.88 9.81 -15.09
N PHE A 646 -8.00 10.80 -15.31
CA PHE A 646 -8.36 12.20 -15.16
C PHE A 646 -9.38 12.62 -16.23
N GLN A 647 -10.65 12.44 -15.90
CA GLN A 647 -11.76 12.92 -16.71
C GLN A 647 -11.99 14.41 -16.47
N ARG A 648 -12.08 15.12 -17.58
CA ARG A 648 -12.42 16.53 -17.69
C ARG A 648 -13.80 16.78 -17.08
N SER A 649 -13.86 17.45 -15.93
CA SER A 649 -15.03 18.26 -15.60
C SER A 649 -14.89 19.57 -16.35
N HIS A 650 -15.47 19.68 -17.55
CA HIS A 650 -15.72 20.99 -18.13
C HIS A 650 -16.97 21.52 -17.44
N GLU A 651 -16.79 22.15 -16.28
CA GLU A 651 -17.79 23.10 -15.80
C GLU A 651 -17.86 24.21 -16.84
N GLY A 652 -19.08 24.51 -17.32
CA GLY A 652 -19.29 25.36 -18.49
C GLY A 652 -18.63 26.73 -18.32
N ARG A 653 -17.96 27.24 -19.37
CA ARG A 653 -17.41 28.59 -19.34
C ARG A 653 -18.56 29.61 -19.37
N ILE A 654 -18.55 30.58 -18.45
CA ILE A 654 -19.53 31.68 -18.47
C ILE A 654 -19.07 32.67 -19.55
N ALA A 655 -19.83 32.75 -20.65
CA ALA A 655 -19.49 33.58 -21.80
C ALA A 655 -20.13 34.99 -21.74
N TRP A 656 -21.22 35.16 -21.00
CA TRP A 656 -21.99 36.40 -20.93
C TRP A 656 -22.65 36.58 -19.57
N GLY A 657 -23.12 37.79 -19.29
CA GLY A 657 -23.98 38.09 -18.14
C GLY A 657 -23.25 38.50 -16.86
N LEU A 658 -21.92 38.42 -16.77
CA LEU A 658 -21.22 38.87 -15.56
C LEU A 658 -21.18 40.42 -15.46
N PRO A 659 -21.38 41.00 -14.27
CA PRO A 659 -21.10 42.41 -13.98
C PRO A 659 -19.59 42.69 -13.86
N LYS A 660 -19.14 43.96 -13.92
CA LYS A 660 -17.70 44.30 -13.88
C LYS A 660 -17.03 43.95 -12.56
N ASN A 661 -17.78 43.95 -11.46
CA ASN A 661 -17.29 43.54 -10.16
C ASN A 661 -16.95 42.04 -10.09
N THR A 662 -17.37 41.22 -11.06
CA THR A 662 -17.18 39.77 -11.09
C THR A 662 -16.49 39.35 -12.38
N ALA A 663 -15.35 38.66 -12.29
CA ALA A 663 -14.66 38.17 -13.48
C ALA A 663 -14.08 36.78 -13.28
N ILE A 664 -14.21 35.96 -14.32
CA ILE A 664 -13.62 34.64 -14.42
C ILE A 664 -12.61 34.68 -15.55
N GLY A 665 -11.37 34.33 -15.23
CA GLY A 665 -10.26 34.25 -16.16
C GLY A 665 -9.87 32.81 -16.37
N TYR A 666 -9.46 32.46 -17.59
CA TYR A 666 -8.95 31.14 -17.93
C TYR A 666 -7.46 31.26 -18.24
N ALA A 667 -6.63 30.51 -17.54
CA ALA A 667 -5.19 30.52 -17.80
C ALA A 667 -4.91 29.98 -19.20
N ASN A 668 -4.15 30.74 -20.01
CA ASN A 668 -3.78 30.36 -21.37
C ASN A 668 -2.27 30.59 -21.57
N PRO A 669 -1.40 29.77 -20.98
CA PRO A 669 0.04 29.91 -21.11
C PRO A 669 0.54 29.57 -22.51
N HIS A 670 1.72 30.08 -22.86
CA HIS A 670 2.37 29.69 -24.10
C HIS A 670 2.74 28.19 -24.06
N PRO A 671 2.59 27.43 -25.17
CA PRO A 671 2.93 26.01 -25.20
C PRO A 671 4.35 25.68 -24.70
N ASP A 672 5.32 26.55 -24.98
CA ASP A 672 6.72 26.38 -24.55
C ASP A 672 6.89 26.51 -23.03
N GLN A 673 6.12 27.39 -22.37
CA GLN A 673 6.13 27.54 -20.92
C GLN A 673 5.52 26.32 -20.24
N LEU A 674 4.44 25.79 -20.82
CA LEU A 674 3.80 24.57 -20.37
C LEU A 674 4.77 23.37 -20.44
N ALA A 675 5.42 23.18 -21.59
CA ALA A 675 6.39 22.09 -21.80
C ALA A 675 7.60 22.21 -20.88
N SER A 676 8.15 23.42 -20.71
CA SER A 676 9.27 23.67 -19.81
C SER A 676 8.90 23.38 -18.35
N THR A 677 7.70 23.77 -17.93
CA THR A 677 7.20 23.51 -16.58
C THR A 677 6.95 22.03 -16.36
N ALA A 678 6.37 21.32 -17.33
CA ALA A 678 6.16 19.88 -17.27
C ALA A 678 7.49 19.13 -17.12
N GLU A 679 8.51 19.47 -17.92
CA GLU A 679 9.83 18.84 -17.84
C GLU A 679 10.51 19.11 -16.48
N TYR A 680 10.40 20.33 -15.95
CA TYR A 680 10.94 20.64 -14.62
C TYR A 680 10.20 19.89 -13.49
N LEU A 681 8.87 19.77 -13.56
CA LEU A 681 8.10 18.98 -12.62
C LEU A 681 8.45 17.49 -12.73
N ARG A 682 8.65 16.98 -13.95
CA ARG A 682 9.08 15.60 -14.20
C ARG A 682 10.43 15.32 -13.53
N GLN A 683 11.39 16.23 -13.66
CA GLN A 683 12.70 16.13 -13.00
C GLN A 683 12.60 16.06 -11.46
N ASP A 684 11.63 16.74 -10.89
CA ASP A 684 11.43 16.83 -9.44
C ASP A 684 10.63 15.68 -8.85
N LEU A 685 9.65 15.19 -9.59
CA LEU A 685 8.77 14.10 -9.17
C LEU A 685 9.46 12.74 -9.31
N PHE A 686 10.18 12.54 -10.42
CA PHE A 686 10.87 11.29 -10.75
C PHE A 686 12.35 11.36 -10.33
N GLY A 687 12.59 11.59 -9.04
CA GLY A 687 13.92 11.45 -8.45
C GLY A 687 14.32 9.98 -8.24
N LEU A 688 15.53 9.73 -7.73
CA LEU A 688 15.93 8.38 -7.33
C LEU A 688 14.96 7.82 -6.28
N GLY A 689 14.55 6.56 -6.46
CA GLY A 689 13.66 5.91 -5.49
C GLY A 689 12.18 6.30 -5.56
N TRP A 690 11.76 7.02 -6.61
CA TRP A 690 10.38 7.54 -6.74
C TRP A 690 9.28 6.47 -6.69
N LEU A 691 9.58 5.20 -6.99
CA LEU A 691 8.61 4.09 -6.95
C LEU A 691 8.23 3.66 -5.53
N SER A 692 9.02 4.05 -4.51
CA SER A 692 8.80 3.58 -3.14
C SER A 692 7.45 4.01 -2.59
N THR A 693 7.13 5.31 -2.69
CA THR A 693 5.88 5.84 -2.11
C THR A 693 4.63 5.33 -2.84
N PRO A 694 4.57 5.26 -4.19
CA PRO A 694 3.46 4.62 -4.88
C PRO A 694 3.29 3.14 -4.51
N TRP A 695 4.37 2.37 -4.37
CA TRP A 695 4.32 0.96 -3.97
C TRP A 695 3.78 0.78 -2.55
N GLU A 696 4.30 1.55 -1.59
CA GLU A 696 3.84 1.53 -0.20
C GLU A 696 2.34 1.87 -0.11
N ARG A 697 1.89 2.86 -0.88
CA ARG A 697 0.47 3.22 -0.95
C ARG A 697 -0.39 2.10 -1.53
N ALA A 698 0.09 1.39 -2.55
CA ALA A 698 -0.60 0.23 -3.10
C ALA A 698 -0.75 -0.91 -2.07
N MET A 699 0.28 -1.14 -1.24
CA MET A 699 0.21 -2.12 -0.15
C MET A 699 -0.73 -1.69 0.98
N VAL A 700 -0.67 -0.44 1.41
CA VAL A 700 -1.58 0.09 2.47
C VAL A 700 -3.04 -0.01 2.04
N ASN A 701 -3.34 0.22 0.75
CA ASN A 701 -4.69 0.14 0.21
C ASN A 701 -5.14 -1.30 -0.12
N ALA A 702 -4.28 -2.31 0.06
CA ALA A 702 -4.61 -3.71 -0.26
C ALA A 702 -5.83 -4.20 0.53
N GLY A 703 -5.97 -3.81 1.80
CA GLY A 703 -7.12 -4.19 2.62
C GLY A 703 -8.46 -3.70 2.08
N GLU A 704 -8.48 -2.54 1.41
CA GLU A 704 -9.70 -2.01 0.79
C GLU A 704 -10.09 -2.77 -0.47
N SER A 705 -9.09 -3.17 -1.28
CA SER A 705 -9.33 -3.96 -2.49
C SER A 705 -9.88 -5.36 -2.22
N LEU A 706 -9.54 -5.94 -1.05
CA LEU A 706 -10.00 -7.26 -0.62
C LEU A 706 -11.42 -7.26 0.01
N GLY A 707 -12.02 -6.08 0.22
CA GLY A 707 -13.36 -5.96 0.80
C GLY A 707 -13.48 -6.48 2.24
N SER A 708 -14.56 -7.21 2.55
CA SER A 708 -14.85 -7.72 3.90
C SER A 708 -13.78 -8.67 4.46
N ASP A 709 -13.10 -9.39 3.56
CA ASP A 709 -12.08 -10.40 3.88
C ASP A 709 -10.72 -9.76 4.13
N GLY A 710 -10.56 -8.47 3.78
CA GLY A 710 -9.33 -7.69 3.95
C GLY A 710 -9.23 -6.93 5.27
N ARG A 711 -10.13 -7.13 6.24
CA ARG A 711 -10.17 -6.34 7.48
C ARG A 711 -8.86 -6.40 8.27
N ASP A 712 -8.26 -7.58 8.39
CA ASP A 712 -7.00 -7.74 9.11
C ASP A 712 -5.84 -7.08 8.36
N ILE A 713 -5.84 -7.15 7.02
CA ILE A 713 -4.85 -6.46 6.17
C ILE A 713 -5.03 -4.94 6.23
N LYS A 714 -6.27 -4.45 6.36
CA LYS A 714 -6.56 -3.03 6.52
C LYS A 714 -6.02 -2.51 7.87
N ALA A 715 -6.07 -3.33 8.92
CA ALA A 715 -5.51 -2.98 10.22
C ALA A 715 -3.97 -3.07 10.23
N ASP A 716 -3.41 -4.10 9.60
CA ASP A 716 -1.97 -4.31 9.50
C ASP A 716 -1.58 -4.85 8.10
N PRO A 717 -1.13 -3.97 7.19
CA PRO A 717 -0.67 -4.36 5.86
C PRO A 717 0.56 -5.28 5.87
N THR A 718 1.33 -5.31 6.96
CA THR A 718 2.56 -6.12 7.03
C THR A 718 2.27 -7.63 7.03
N LEU A 719 1.03 -8.02 7.38
CA LEU A 719 0.56 -9.41 7.32
C LEU A 719 0.63 -10.01 5.91
N LEU A 720 0.61 -9.18 4.86
CA LEU A 720 0.80 -9.66 3.48
C LEU A 720 2.16 -10.34 3.28
N TRP A 721 3.23 -9.86 3.93
CA TRP A 721 4.58 -10.42 3.81
C TRP A 721 4.70 -11.86 4.34
N ARG A 722 3.83 -12.24 5.27
CA ARG A 722 3.79 -13.56 5.90
C ARG A 722 2.73 -14.49 5.30
N ALA A 723 1.83 -13.96 4.48
CA ALA A 723 0.73 -14.73 3.93
C ALA A 723 1.23 -15.81 2.94
N PRO A 724 0.57 -16.98 2.87
CA PRO A 724 0.88 -18.00 1.86
C PRO A 724 0.70 -17.48 0.43
N GLY A 725 1.43 -18.03 -0.54
CA GLY A 725 1.43 -17.53 -1.92
C GLY A 725 0.41 -18.18 -2.85
N SER A 726 0.76 -18.26 -4.13
CA SER A 726 -0.10 -18.72 -5.22
C SER A 726 -0.68 -20.12 -4.95
N GLY A 727 -2.00 -20.26 -5.12
CA GLY A 727 -2.72 -21.52 -4.95
C GLY A 727 -3.26 -21.77 -3.53
N SER A 728 -3.03 -20.83 -2.60
CA SER A 728 -3.50 -20.92 -1.22
C SER A 728 -4.83 -20.22 -0.96
N ALA A 729 -5.30 -19.38 -1.89
CA ALA A 729 -6.43 -18.46 -1.69
C ALA A 729 -6.28 -17.50 -0.48
N SER A 730 -5.05 -17.29 0.00
CA SER A 730 -4.74 -16.31 1.04
C SER A 730 -5.03 -14.87 0.59
N SER A 731 -4.92 -13.92 1.51
CA SER A 731 -5.01 -12.49 1.20
C SER A 731 -3.97 -12.03 0.17
N LEU A 732 -2.73 -12.56 0.21
CA LEU A 732 -1.68 -12.26 -0.77
C LEU A 732 -2.00 -12.84 -2.15
N ASP A 733 -2.47 -14.09 -2.21
CA ASP A 733 -2.81 -14.75 -3.48
C ASP A 733 -3.99 -14.04 -4.18
N ARG A 734 -5.02 -13.67 -3.42
CA ARG A 734 -6.18 -12.93 -3.96
C ARG A 734 -5.79 -11.51 -4.39
N TRP A 735 -5.15 -10.74 -3.50
CA TRP A 735 -4.73 -9.37 -3.80
C TRP A 735 -3.83 -9.29 -5.02
N SER A 736 -2.79 -10.14 -5.10
CA SER A 736 -1.88 -10.15 -6.24
C SER A 736 -2.56 -10.54 -7.55
N ARG A 737 -3.51 -11.47 -7.51
CA ARG A 737 -4.29 -11.90 -8.69
C ARG A 737 -5.24 -10.80 -9.16
N ASP A 738 -5.95 -10.16 -8.24
CA ASP A 738 -6.88 -9.08 -8.56
C ASP A 738 -6.15 -7.85 -9.10
N PHE A 739 -4.97 -7.54 -8.55
CA PHE A 739 -4.10 -6.50 -9.09
C PHE A 739 -3.62 -6.85 -10.50
N PHE A 740 -3.14 -8.08 -10.71
CA PHE A 740 -2.65 -8.55 -12.01
C PHE A 740 -3.73 -8.59 -13.09
N ARG A 741 -4.99 -8.82 -12.71
CA ARG A 741 -6.14 -8.79 -13.63
C ARG A 741 -6.68 -7.37 -13.89
N GLY A 742 -6.17 -6.36 -13.19
CA GLY A 742 -6.65 -4.98 -13.30
C GLY A 742 -7.99 -4.72 -12.60
N SER A 743 -8.39 -5.53 -11.62
CA SER A 743 -9.60 -5.30 -10.80
C SER A 743 -9.54 -3.97 -10.04
N PHE A 744 -8.33 -3.54 -9.70
CA PHE A 744 -8.02 -2.20 -9.21
C PHE A 744 -6.64 -1.80 -9.76
N ALA A 745 -6.32 -0.51 -9.69
CA ALA A 745 -5.08 0.04 -10.23
C ALA A 745 -4.31 0.85 -9.18
N SER A 746 -3.03 1.12 -9.49
CA SER A 746 -2.22 2.03 -8.69
C SER A 746 -2.84 3.44 -8.64
N THR A 747 -2.67 4.14 -7.53
CA THR A 747 -3.10 5.55 -7.36
C THR A 747 -1.91 6.51 -7.39
N GLY A 748 -0.77 6.07 -7.95
CA GLY A 748 0.48 6.82 -7.98
C GLY A 748 0.37 8.19 -8.67
N ALA A 749 -0.42 8.32 -9.75
CA ALA A 749 -0.60 9.60 -10.44
C ALA A 749 -1.24 10.67 -9.53
N ALA A 750 -2.24 10.30 -8.73
CA ALA A 750 -2.90 11.22 -7.81
C ALA A 750 -1.95 11.69 -6.70
N LEU A 751 -1.14 10.77 -6.16
CA LEU A 751 -0.11 11.10 -5.17
C LEU A 751 0.95 12.05 -5.74
N MET A 752 1.48 11.73 -6.94
CA MET A 752 2.50 12.55 -7.59
C MET A 752 1.95 13.92 -7.98
N TRP A 753 0.68 13.99 -8.39
CA TRP A 753 0.04 15.26 -8.69
C TRP A 753 -0.14 16.13 -7.46
N ASP A 754 -0.55 15.57 -6.32
CA ASP A 754 -0.70 16.35 -5.10
C ASP A 754 0.66 16.90 -4.60
N LYS A 755 1.73 16.11 -4.76
CA LYS A 755 3.11 16.58 -4.55
C LYS A 755 3.47 17.71 -5.53
N ALA A 756 3.17 17.55 -6.82
CA ALA A 756 3.43 18.57 -7.84
C ALA A 756 2.71 19.89 -7.51
N ARG A 757 1.43 19.80 -7.15
CA ARG A 757 0.60 20.95 -6.75
C ARG A 757 1.15 21.63 -5.50
N THR A 758 1.53 20.87 -4.48
CA THR A 758 2.15 21.41 -3.26
C THR A 758 3.46 22.15 -3.58
N ASN A 759 4.27 21.60 -4.48
CA ASN A 759 5.51 22.24 -4.92
C ASN A 759 5.25 23.52 -5.72
N LEU A 760 4.27 23.50 -6.63
CA LEU A 760 3.85 24.68 -7.40
C LEU A 760 3.29 25.79 -6.51
N MET A 761 2.50 25.47 -5.48
CA MET A 761 1.95 26.48 -4.57
C MET A 761 2.94 26.97 -3.50
N GLY A 762 4.03 26.24 -3.26
CA GLY A 762 5.04 26.58 -2.27
C GLY A 762 6.38 26.99 -2.90
N PRO A 763 7.40 26.13 -2.85
CA PRO A 763 8.78 26.47 -3.23
C PRO A 763 8.95 26.86 -4.70
N LYS A 764 8.03 26.48 -5.59
CA LYS A 764 8.10 26.69 -7.05
C LYS A 764 6.99 27.59 -7.57
N SER A 765 6.51 28.51 -6.75
CA SER A 765 5.44 29.46 -7.09
C SER A 765 5.77 30.38 -8.27
N GLU A 766 7.05 30.59 -8.57
CA GLU A 766 7.53 31.27 -9.78
C GLU A 766 7.06 30.61 -11.09
N LEU A 767 6.91 29.27 -11.11
CA LEU A 767 6.40 28.55 -12.28
C LEU A 767 4.90 28.78 -12.46
N VAL A 768 4.16 29.00 -11.37
CA VAL A 768 2.73 29.35 -11.46
C VAL A 768 2.57 30.71 -12.14
N GLN A 769 3.47 31.66 -11.87
CA GLN A 769 3.44 32.97 -12.53
C GLN A 769 3.63 32.88 -14.04
N SER A 770 4.50 31.97 -14.52
CA SER A 770 4.65 31.76 -15.97
C SER A 770 3.41 31.12 -16.59
N LEU A 771 2.81 30.14 -15.89
CA LEU A 771 1.59 29.45 -16.34
C LEU A 771 0.34 30.36 -16.32
N THR A 772 0.34 31.40 -15.50
CA THR A 772 -0.82 32.29 -15.29
C THR A 772 -0.59 33.72 -15.81
N GLY A 773 0.52 33.96 -16.51
CA GLY A 773 0.91 35.29 -16.98
C GLY A 773 -0.05 35.89 -18.02
N GLN A 774 -0.71 35.04 -18.81
CA GLN A 774 -1.71 35.45 -19.80
C GLN A 774 -3.06 34.79 -19.50
N ILE A 775 -4.09 35.63 -19.36
CA ILE A 775 -5.43 35.20 -18.97
C ILE A 775 -6.40 35.50 -20.12
N GLU A 776 -7.11 34.47 -20.56
CA GLU A 776 -8.27 34.59 -21.45
C GLU A 776 -9.48 35.01 -20.61
N VAL A 777 -10.10 36.13 -20.95
CA VAL A 777 -11.36 36.60 -20.36
C VAL A 777 -12.41 36.68 -21.46
N LEU A 778 -13.59 36.14 -21.17
CA LEU A 778 -14.76 36.21 -22.04
C LEU A 778 -15.59 37.44 -21.66
N LEU A 779 -15.55 38.47 -22.50
CA LEU A 779 -16.35 39.69 -22.35
C LEU A 779 -17.42 39.68 -23.44
N ASP A 780 -18.68 39.49 -23.06
CA ASP A 780 -19.83 39.45 -23.98
C ASP A 780 -19.60 38.48 -25.16
N GLY A 781 -19.13 37.27 -24.86
CA GLY A 781 -18.82 36.24 -25.85
C GLY A 781 -17.54 36.45 -26.65
N THR A 782 -16.84 37.58 -26.47
CA THR A 782 -15.58 37.88 -27.15
C THR A 782 -14.38 37.50 -26.29
N LYS A 783 -13.45 36.75 -26.87
CA LYS A 783 -12.19 36.37 -26.22
C LYS A 783 -11.23 37.55 -26.20
N THR A 784 -10.78 37.91 -25.00
CA THR A 784 -9.75 38.93 -24.79
C THR A 784 -8.64 38.35 -23.94
N PHE A 785 -7.41 38.81 -24.15
CA PHE A 785 -6.25 38.38 -23.37
C PHE A 785 -5.73 39.56 -22.56
N VAL A 786 -5.58 39.34 -21.26
CA VAL A 786 -5.08 40.36 -20.33
C VAL A 786 -4.00 39.78 -19.41
N PRO A 787 -3.04 40.61 -18.94
CA PRO A 787 -2.11 40.22 -17.89
C PRO A 787 -2.84 39.90 -16.57
N LEU A 788 -2.20 39.08 -15.73
CA LEU A 788 -2.73 38.68 -14.41
C LEU A 788 -3.10 39.88 -13.52
N ASN A 789 -2.23 40.89 -13.41
CA ASN A 789 -2.50 42.05 -12.55
C ASN A 789 -3.71 42.87 -13.01
N ASP A 790 -3.88 43.01 -14.33
CA ASP A 790 -5.04 43.71 -14.90
C ASP A 790 -6.32 42.91 -14.63
N PHE A 791 -6.29 41.59 -14.80
CA PHE A 791 -7.43 40.73 -14.47
C PHE A 791 -7.84 40.85 -13.00
N LEU A 792 -6.86 40.74 -12.08
CA LEU A 792 -7.11 40.81 -10.64
C LEU A 792 -7.59 42.20 -10.19
N ALA A 793 -7.22 43.26 -10.92
CA ALA A 793 -7.73 44.62 -10.73
C ALA A 793 -7.66 45.12 -9.27
N GLY A 794 -6.59 44.78 -8.55
CA GLY A 794 -6.37 45.17 -7.16
C GLY A 794 -7.23 44.43 -6.12
N VAL A 795 -8.07 43.47 -6.52
CA VAL A 795 -8.91 42.65 -5.60
C VAL A 795 -8.06 41.72 -4.75
N ALA A 796 -6.99 41.20 -5.34
CA ALA A 796 -6.08 40.27 -4.66
C ALA A 796 -5.06 41.00 -3.76
N ASP A 797 -4.85 42.30 -3.94
CA ASP A 797 -3.81 43.04 -3.23
C ASP A 797 -4.14 43.21 -1.74
N ALA A 798 -3.13 43.49 -0.92
CA ALA A 798 -3.35 43.90 0.46
C ALA A 798 -4.20 45.20 0.48
N PRO A 799 -5.06 45.40 1.49
CA PRO A 799 -5.84 46.64 1.62
C PRO A 799 -4.88 47.84 1.63
N GLY A 800 -5.08 48.75 0.69
CA GLY A 800 -4.15 49.86 0.45
C GLY A 800 -4.12 50.83 1.62
N GLN A 801 -2.94 51.06 2.18
CA GLN A 801 -2.72 52.13 3.16
C GLN A 801 -2.61 53.48 2.42
N GLY A 802 -3.71 54.23 2.32
CA GLY A 802 -3.62 55.67 2.04
C GLY A 802 -4.57 56.28 1.01
N ARG A 803 -5.33 55.49 0.23
CA ARG A 803 -6.37 56.04 -0.66
C ARG A 803 -7.76 55.73 -0.09
N VAL A 804 -8.44 56.76 0.43
CA VAL A 804 -9.83 56.63 0.88
C VAL A 804 -10.71 56.47 -0.35
N ASP A 805 -11.32 55.30 -0.44
CA ASP A 805 -12.26 54.94 -1.50
C ASP A 805 -13.68 55.33 -1.07
N HIS A 806 -14.56 55.61 -2.03
CA HIS A 806 -15.92 56.07 -1.75
C HIS A 806 -16.97 55.28 -2.54
N PHE A 807 -18.14 55.12 -1.92
CA PHE A 807 -19.35 54.59 -2.56
C PHE A 807 -20.05 55.67 -3.39
N ASP A 808 -20.82 55.24 -4.38
CA ASP A 808 -21.77 56.08 -5.11
C ASP A 808 -22.69 56.86 -4.16
N ARG A 809 -22.97 58.11 -4.52
CA ARG A 809 -23.71 59.08 -3.70
C ARG A 809 -25.20 59.13 -4.03
N GLY A 810 -25.66 58.41 -5.06
CA GLY A 810 -27.03 58.50 -5.57
C GLY A 810 -28.12 57.97 -4.62
N MET A 811 -27.73 57.26 -3.57
CA MET A 811 -28.63 56.74 -2.52
C MET A 811 -28.46 57.44 -1.17
N VAL A 812 -27.58 58.43 -1.08
CA VAL A 812 -27.19 59.07 0.17
C VAL A 812 -27.43 60.56 0.08
N THR A 813 -27.92 61.17 1.15
CA THR A 813 -28.16 62.62 1.22
C THR A 813 -26.86 63.42 1.09
N ASP A 814 -26.96 64.67 0.61
CA ASP A 814 -25.83 65.60 0.55
C ASP A 814 -25.19 65.83 1.93
N LEU A 815 -26.00 65.81 3.00
CA LEU A 815 -25.54 65.93 4.38
C LEU A 815 -24.63 64.75 4.78
N ALA A 816 -25.09 63.53 4.54
CA ALA A 816 -24.31 62.33 4.85
C ALA A 816 -23.05 62.20 3.99
N THR A 817 -23.11 62.66 2.73
CA THR A 817 -21.93 62.77 1.86
C THR A 817 -20.90 63.73 2.46
N THR A 818 -21.33 64.91 2.92
CA THR A 818 -20.45 65.93 3.53
C THR A 818 -19.84 65.46 4.85
N GLN A 819 -20.55 64.62 5.60
CA GLN A 819 -20.06 63.96 6.82
C GLN A 819 -19.08 62.80 6.55
N GLY A 820 -18.81 62.47 5.28
CA GLY A 820 -17.89 61.40 4.91
C GLY A 820 -18.46 59.99 5.06
N MET A 821 -19.78 59.83 5.21
CA MET A 821 -20.43 58.52 5.44
C MET A 821 -20.36 57.58 4.22
N THR A 822 -19.99 58.10 3.05
CA THR A 822 -19.74 57.31 1.83
C THR A 822 -18.31 56.79 1.74
N ALA A 823 -17.43 57.08 2.70
CA ALA A 823 -16.09 56.52 2.73
C ALA A 823 -16.13 55.02 3.06
N VAL A 824 -15.24 54.25 2.43
CA VAL A 824 -14.99 52.86 2.81
C VAL A 824 -14.31 52.83 4.18
N LYS A 825 -14.97 52.18 5.15
CA LYS A 825 -14.47 52.04 6.53
C LYS A 825 -13.75 50.71 6.72
N ASP A 826 -14.34 49.62 6.25
CA ASP A 826 -13.76 48.29 6.29
C ASP A 826 -13.54 47.75 4.87
N ASP A 827 -12.38 47.14 4.64
CA ASP A 827 -12.03 46.43 3.40
C ASP A 827 -11.57 45.02 3.77
N VAL A 828 -12.51 44.06 3.70
CA VAL A 828 -12.28 42.66 4.04
C VAL A 828 -11.89 41.93 2.76
N ARG A 829 -10.69 41.35 2.73
CA ARG A 829 -10.17 40.63 1.57
C ARG A 829 -9.77 39.22 1.95
N GLN A 830 -10.19 38.26 1.15
CA GLN A 830 -9.80 36.87 1.30
C GLN A 830 -9.29 36.33 -0.04
N ARG A 831 -8.22 35.55 0.04
CA ARG A 831 -7.69 34.78 -1.08
C ARG A 831 -7.79 33.30 -0.78
N GLY A 832 -8.30 32.55 -1.75
CA GLY A 832 -8.36 31.10 -1.79
C GLY A 832 -7.74 30.55 -3.07
N TRP A 833 -7.83 29.24 -3.24
CA TRP A 833 -7.18 28.51 -4.34
C TRP A 833 -8.11 27.45 -4.89
N ALA A 834 -8.26 27.43 -6.22
CA ALA A 834 -8.94 26.39 -6.97
C ALA A 834 -7.90 25.72 -7.89
N GLY A 835 -7.42 24.53 -7.51
CA GLY A 835 -6.27 23.91 -8.17
C GLY A 835 -4.98 24.72 -7.91
N ILE A 836 -4.32 25.20 -8.98
CA ILE A 836 -3.22 26.18 -8.90
C ILE A 836 -3.68 27.62 -9.16
N GLY A 837 -4.95 27.82 -9.53
CA GLY A 837 -5.57 29.10 -9.80
C GLY A 837 -5.98 29.83 -8.51
N THR A 838 -5.98 31.15 -8.56
CA THR A 838 -6.37 31.98 -7.41
C THR A 838 -7.85 32.36 -7.47
N VAL A 839 -8.49 32.34 -6.30
CA VAL A 839 -9.81 32.93 -6.08
C VAL A 839 -9.65 34.08 -5.10
N SER A 840 -10.04 35.29 -5.47
CA SER A 840 -9.90 36.49 -4.64
C SER A 840 -11.24 37.20 -4.50
N VAL A 841 -11.60 37.52 -3.26
CA VAL A 841 -12.82 38.27 -2.94
C VAL A 841 -12.46 39.44 -2.07
N ALA A 842 -12.99 40.62 -2.41
CA ALA A 842 -12.87 41.83 -1.59
C ALA A 842 -14.26 42.39 -1.34
N THR A 843 -14.59 42.68 -0.08
CA THR A 843 -15.84 43.33 0.32
C THR A 843 -15.52 44.61 1.05
N GLN A 844 -15.98 45.73 0.50
CA GLN A 844 -15.85 47.04 1.11
C GLN A 844 -17.17 47.43 1.77
N ILE A 845 -17.08 47.99 2.98
CA ILE A 845 -18.22 48.33 3.83
C ILE A 845 -18.07 49.77 4.33
N SER A 846 -19.13 50.57 4.27
CA SER A 846 -19.14 51.94 4.82
C SER A 846 -19.26 51.95 6.34
N ASP A 847 -19.23 53.15 6.92
CA ASP A 847 -19.73 53.35 8.29
C ASP A 847 -21.25 53.17 8.37
N GLY A 848 -21.78 53.12 9.59
CA GLY A 848 -23.21 53.07 9.86
C GLY A 848 -23.92 54.36 9.42
N LEU A 849 -24.91 54.20 8.56
CA LEU A 849 -25.83 55.23 8.07
C LEU A 849 -27.18 55.05 8.78
N SER A 850 -27.79 56.16 9.17
CA SER A 850 -29.17 56.17 9.64
C SER A 850 -30.15 56.27 8.46
N VAL A 851 -31.41 55.91 8.68
CA VAL A 851 -32.42 55.86 7.61
C VAL A 851 -32.69 57.24 6.99
N ASP A 852 -32.64 58.32 7.79
CA ASP A 852 -32.80 59.71 7.35
C ASP A 852 -31.65 60.22 6.47
N GLN A 853 -30.53 59.50 6.46
CA GLN A 853 -29.38 59.82 5.61
C GLN A 853 -29.49 59.22 4.21
N LEU A 854 -30.55 58.46 3.89
CA LEU A 854 -30.79 57.87 2.57
C LEU A 854 -31.77 58.69 1.72
N THR A 855 -31.57 58.67 0.40
CA THR A 855 -32.45 59.32 -0.59
C THR A 855 -33.42 58.32 -1.23
N VAL A 856 -34.31 57.76 -0.42
CA VAL A 856 -35.35 56.80 -0.84
C VAL A 856 -36.70 57.53 -0.91
N GLY A 857 -37.50 57.30 -1.97
CA GLY A 857 -38.77 57.98 -2.17
C GLY A 857 -39.78 57.70 -1.05
N SER A 858 -40.61 58.70 -0.71
CA SER A 858 -41.54 58.66 0.44
C SER A 858 -42.74 57.73 0.19
N GLY A 859 -42.55 56.41 0.32
CA GLY A 859 -43.61 55.54 0.84
C GLY A 859 -43.60 55.61 2.36
N ASP A 860 -44.74 55.46 3.04
CA ASP A 860 -44.84 55.50 4.53
C ASP A 860 -43.84 54.53 5.20
N THR A 861 -42.61 55.00 5.44
CA THR A 861 -41.54 54.30 6.14
C THR A 861 -41.75 54.46 7.63
N THR A 862 -42.17 53.39 8.30
CA THR A 862 -42.33 53.35 9.75
C THR A 862 -40.99 53.10 10.43
N VAL A 863 -40.50 54.09 11.18
CA VAL A 863 -39.39 53.92 12.11
C VAL A 863 -39.95 53.30 13.39
N VAL A 864 -39.63 52.03 13.66
CA VAL A 864 -40.04 51.37 14.91
C VAL A 864 -39.13 51.87 16.04
N ALA A 865 -39.72 52.49 17.05
CA ALA A 865 -39.03 53.00 18.23
C ALA A 865 -38.43 51.85 19.07
N ALA A 866 -37.21 52.08 19.56
CA ALA A 866 -36.47 51.15 20.42
C ALA A 866 -37.26 50.82 21.69
N GLN A 867 -37.50 49.54 21.94
CA GLN A 867 -37.79 49.02 23.28
C GLN A 867 -36.50 48.41 23.82
N ASP A 868 -36.05 48.91 24.96
CA ASP A 868 -34.87 48.45 25.68
C ASP A 868 -34.90 46.93 25.86
N TRP A 869 -34.00 46.24 25.13
CA TRP A 869 -33.70 44.84 25.37
C TRP A 869 -32.29 44.74 25.93
N THR A 870 -32.18 44.33 27.19
CA THR A 870 -30.88 44.05 27.82
C THR A 870 -30.23 42.84 27.15
N VAL A 871 -29.05 43.06 26.58
CA VAL A 871 -28.17 42.00 26.07
C VAL A 871 -27.91 40.98 27.19
N PRO A 872 -28.17 39.67 26.99
CA PRO A 872 -27.70 38.66 27.93
C PRO A 872 -26.18 38.66 27.94
N GLU A 873 -25.57 38.87 29.11
CA GLU A 873 -24.12 38.75 29.28
C GLU A 873 -23.63 37.40 28.76
N MET A 874 -22.68 37.43 27.82
CA MET A 874 -21.91 36.23 27.48
C MET A 874 -21.11 35.78 28.71
N PRO A 875 -20.96 34.48 28.95
CA PRO A 875 -20.08 34.01 30.00
C PRO A 875 -18.62 34.35 29.63
N ASP A 876 -17.99 35.20 30.44
CA ASP A 876 -16.59 35.54 30.32
C ASP A 876 -15.70 34.29 30.34
N ARG A 877 -14.78 34.18 29.38
CA ARG A 877 -13.80 33.09 29.29
C ARG A 877 -12.71 33.13 30.38
N HIS A 878 -12.83 33.98 31.40
CA HIS A 878 -11.81 34.18 32.43
C HIS A 878 -12.40 34.09 33.85
N SER A 879 -12.82 32.89 34.25
CA SER A 879 -13.04 32.58 35.67
C SER A 879 -12.88 31.08 35.94
N VAL A 880 -11.67 30.56 35.67
CA VAL A 880 -11.20 29.32 36.31
C VAL A 880 -10.15 29.71 37.33
N ALA A 881 -10.59 30.16 38.51
CA ALA A 881 -9.79 30.13 39.73
C ALA A 881 -10.71 30.31 40.95
N GLU A 882 -10.55 29.40 41.90
CA GLU A 882 -11.02 29.46 43.29
C GLU A 882 -12.50 29.24 43.58
N SER A 883 -12.87 27.97 43.73
CA SER A 883 -13.78 27.59 44.81
C SER A 883 -13.29 26.31 45.51
N ARG A 884 -12.94 26.49 46.79
CA ARG A 884 -12.59 25.42 47.74
C ARG A 884 -13.89 24.68 48.13
N PRO A 885 -13.88 23.35 48.33
CA PRO A 885 -15.09 22.59 48.64
C PRO A 885 -15.37 22.62 50.14
N VAL A 886 -16.66 22.70 50.51
CA VAL A 886 -17.14 22.35 51.85
C VAL A 886 -18.36 21.43 51.70
N ASP A 887 -18.17 20.25 52.28
CA ASP A 887 -19.10 19.24 52.78
C ASP A 887 -19.96 18.37 51.85
N ALA A 888 -19.74 17.06 52.03
CA ALA A 888 -20.45 15.92 51.47
C ALA A 888 -21.88 15.78 52.01
N PRO A 889 -22.72 14.98 51.34
CA PRO A 889 -23.01 13.69 51.96
C PRO A 889 -23.11 12.49 50.99
N GLU A 890 -22.79 11.34 51.59
CA GLU A 890 -23.28 9.97 51.40
C GLU A 890 -22.93 9.14 50.15
N SER A 891 -22.48 7.93 50.47
CA SER A 891 -21.85 6.92 49.63
C SER A 891 -22.77 6.32 48.57
N TYR A 892 -22.27 6.24 47.35
CA TYR A 892 -22.78 5.35 46.32
C TYR A 892 -21.79 4.19 46.12
N ASP A 893 -22.20 2.99 46.54
CA ASP A 893 -21.46 1.74 46.32
C ASP A 893 -21.62 1.30 44.85
N PRO A 894 -20.53 0.93 44.14
CA PRO A 894 -20.61 0.42 42.78
C PRO A 894 -21.11 -1.04 42.77
N PRO A 895 -21.99 -1.44 41.82
CA PRO A 895 -22.45 -2.81 41.72
C PRO A 895 -21.31 -3.75 41.28
N GLN A 896 -21.09 -4.78 42.08
CA GLN A 896 -20.14 -5.86 41.85
C GLN A 896 -20.49 -6.70 40.62
N ASN A 897 -19.44 -7.07 39.88
CA ASN A 897 -19.43 -8.06 38.81
C ASN A 897 -20.31 -9.28 39.10
N ARG A 898 -21.24 -9.56 38.19
CA ARG A 898 -21.77 -10.92 37.99
C ARG A 898 -21.55 -11.35 36.55
N GLU A 899 -20.85 -12.47 36.48
CA GLU A 899 -20.62 -13.39 35.37
C GLU A 899 -21.77 -13.45 34.36
N PHE A 900 -21.43 -13.35 33.07
CA PHE A 900 -22.24 -13.97 32.02
C PHE A 900 -21.42 -15.06 31.35
N ARG A 901 -21.93 -16.29 31.51
CA ARG A 901 -21.54 -17.50 30.79
C ARG A 901 -22.53 -17.70 29.62
N PHE A 902 -21.94 -18.08 28.49
CA PHE A 902 -22.48 -18.49 27.18
C PHE A 902 -23.02 -17.38 26.28
#